data_AF-A0A370WZ88-F1
#
_entry.id   AF-A0A370WZ88-F1
#
_cell.length_a   1.000
_cell.length_b   1.000
_cell.length_c   1.000
_cell.angle_alpha   90.00
_cell.angle_beta   90.00
_cell.angle_gamma   90.00
#
_symmetry.space_group_name_H-M   'P 1'
#
loop_
_entity.id
_entity.type
_entity.pdbx_description
1 polymer ?
#
loop_
_entity_poly.entity_id
_entity_poly.type
_entity_poly.pdbx_seq_one_letter_code
_entity_poly.pdbx_strand_id
1 'polypeptide(L)'
;MFGLPLRRRTVLISALIALIVAYCSLTLVTSRWLAPERFDLTADHLYTLSPGTRQIIDNVNRPLWLTLYFSQDATKDVPVLRSYEQRVAEMLQEMVARSHGRIHLQIVDPVPYSDDEASAEGNGLTALNGGTNGERIFFGLVGTTRPPTNEAATDYRADFPNLAPGKLIDRTLSIPFFDPNQETFLEYDTAKLLYQLSEAEKPRIGVITDLPVMGDPAQGTPPWAVMRQLQQLFDVQMIDASKLKHIDKAIQVVLLIHPKHVSTTVEYALDQYVLGGGHLAVFVDPYSESDPAPLVDDPTSATNNHSSNLPRLFTDWGVMFNPDQVVLDRARALPIELAGVNLAHPAMLGLGAAELNRDDAITSSLQRINVSTAGHFDLLPNANTRLIPLMQSSSDAEVVPTQRVIEAASNPSSLLDGYQPQGQNYVIAARLRGPFVSAFPEFARHAGHLSTSASNAEVILVADTDLLTDRLWVETQSFLGQPMPSAFANNGDFISNMVDNLSGSSALLSIHGRSSSQRPFTRVLALQRVADRKFLQKKQELENELADTKERLDELQPAKGARDTSTNAEQKQEIEQFLQRELAISKELRDVQHQLNAEIDALGTELKVINIVLLPALIVLLGLLYGWRRTRRNRRQRG
;
A
#
# COMPACT_ATOMS: atom_id res chain seq x y z
N MET A 1 -32.22 4.64 -75.65
CA MET A 1 -32.95 3.57 -74.94
C MET A 1 -33.00 3.92 -73.46
N PHE A 2 -34.21 4.20 -72.96
CA PHE A 2 -34.68 4.32 -71.57
C PHE A 2 -33.75 4.89 -70.48
N GLY A 3 -33.78 6.22 -70.31
CA GLY A 3 -33.45 6.86 -69.03
C GLY A 3 -34.70 6.92 -68.15
N LEU A 4 -34.82 6.04 -67.16
CA LEU A 4 -35.87 6.13 -66.14
C LEU A 4 -35.62 7.35 -65.23
N PRO A 5 -36.57 8.29 -65.09
CA PRO A 5 -36.43 9.38 -64.14
C PRO A 5 -36.62 8.81 -62.73
N LEU A 6 -35.50 8.53 -62.04
CA LEU A 6 -35.53 8.18 -60.63
C LEU A 6 -36.17 9.33 -59.85
N ARG A 7 -37.31 9.06 -59.20
CA ARG A 7 -37.97 10.02 -58.30
C ARG A 7 -36.94 10.47 -57.25
N ARG A 8 -36.89 11.77 -56.94
CA ARG A 8 -35.97 12.36 -55.94
C ARG A 8 -35.90 11.55 -54.62
N ARG A 9 -37.00 10.90 -54.23
CA ARG A 9 -37.10 9.99 -53.09
C ARG A 9 -36.26 8.71 -53.23
N THR A 10 -36.20 8.07 -54.40
CA THR A 10 -35.38 6.86 -54.61
C THR A 10 -33.89 7.21 -54.62
N VAL A 11 -33.51 8.36 -55.18
CA VAL A 11 -32.14 8.89 -55.11
C VAL A 11 -31.72 9.13 -53.65
N LEU A 12 -32.58 9.79 -52.85
CA LEU A 12 -32.31 10.03 -51.44
C LEU A 12 -32.21 8.74 -50.62
N ILE A 13 -33.09 7.76 -50.84
CA ILE A 13 -33.03 6.46 -50.17
C ILE A 13 -31.76 5.70 -50.56
N SER A 14 -31.39 5.68 -51.84
CA SER A 14 -30.16 5.02 -52.30
C SER A 14 -28.90 5.69 -51.74
N ALA A 15 -28.89 7.02 -51.61
CA ALA A 15 -27.80 7.76 -50.99
C ALA A 15 -27.68 7.46 -49.49
N LEU A 16 -28.81 7.34 -48.79
CA LEU A 16 -28.84 6.98 -47.37
C LEU A 16 -28.33 5.54 -47.15
N ILE A 17 -28.76 4.59 -47.97
CA ILE A 17 -28.29 3.20 -47.91
C ILE A 17 -26.79 3.15 -48.20
N ALA A 18 -26.32 3.84 -49.23
CA ALA A 18 -24.89 3.91 -49.55
C ALA A 18 -24.07 4.53 -48.39
N LEU A 19 -24.62 5.54 -47.70
CA LEU A 19 -23.98 6.16 -46.54
C LEU A 19 -23.93 5.22 -45.34
N ILE A 20 -25.00 4.46 -45.07
CA ILE A 20 -25.03 3.44 -44.02
C ILE A 20 -24.02 2.33 -44.32
N VAL A 21 -24.01 1.82 -45.56
CA VAL A 21 -23.06 0.79 -45.98
C VAL A 21 -21.62 1.30 -45.89
N ALA A 22 -21.36 2.52 -46.36
CA ALA A 22 -20.03 3.13 -46.24
C ALA A 22 -19.63 3.34 -44.78
N TYR A 23 -20.55 3.77 -43.92
CA TYR A 23 -20.33 3.91 -42.48
C TYR A 23 -19.98 2.54 -41.87
N CYS A 24 -20.83 1.53 -42.01
CA CYS A 24 -20.60 0.18 -41.48
C CYS A 24 -19.29 -0.43 -42.00
N SER A 25 -18.99 -0.27 -43.28
CA SER A 25 -17.75 -0.74 -43.89
C SER A 25 -16.54 -0.03 -43.31
N LEU A 26 -16.63 1.30 -43.14
CA LEU A 26 -15.59 2.09 -42.50
C LEU A 26 -15.40 1.64 -41.06
N THR A 27 -16.49 1.44 -40.28
CA THR A 27 -16.41 0.97 -38.89
C THR A 27 -15.73 -0.39 -38.80
N LEU A 28 -16.11 -1.34 -39.66
CA LEU A 28 -15.53 -2.69 -39.72
C LEU A 28 -14.07 -2.70 -40.16
N VAL A 29 -13.69 -1.84 -41.11
CA VAL A 29 -12.30 -1.70 -41.55
C VAL A 29 -11.48 -1.04 -40.44
N THR A 30 -11.98 0.04 -39.83
CA THR A 30 -11.30 0.70 -38.72
C THR A 30 -11.14 -0.23 -37.52
N SER A 31 -12.15 -1.03 -37.18
CA SER A 31 -12.08 -1.94 -36.03
C SER A 31 -11.13 -3.11 -36.25
N ARG A 32 -10.79 -3.43 -37.51
CA ARG A 32 -10.02 -4.63 -37.87
C ARG A 32 -8.60 -4.32 -38.33
N TRP A 33 -8.34 -3.12 -38.86
CA TRP A 33 -7.04 -2.73 -39.43
C TRP A 33 -6.34 -1.62 -38.66
N LEU A 34 -7.07 -0.76 -37.94
CA LEU A 34 -6.48 0.10 -36.94
C LEU A 34 -6.62 -0.64 -35.61
N ALA A 35 -5.67 -1.54 -35.32
CA ALA A 35 -5.40 -1.81 -33.92
C ALA A 35 -5.13 -0.44 -33.29
N PRO A 36 -5.96 0.06 -32.37
CA PRO A 36 -5.71 1.36 -31.80
C PRO A 36 -4.37 1.22 -31.07
N GLU A 37 -3.31 1.85 -31.58
CA GLU A 37 -2.29 2.37 -30.68
C GLU A 37 -3.08 3.25 -29.72
N ARG A 38 -3.37 2.70 -28.53
CA ARG A 38 -4.06 3.43 -27.48
C ARG A 38 -3.09 4.51 -27.03
N PHE A 39 -3.26 5.69 -27.61
CA PHE A 39 -2.50 6.87 -27.17
C PHE A 39 -3.03 7.26 -25.81
N ASP A 40 -2.24 6.96 -24.79
CA ASP A 40 -2.50 7.42 -23.45
C ASP A 40 -2.16 8.90 -23.32
N LEU A 41 -3.21 9.72 -23.30
CA LEU A 41 -3.14 11.17 -23.16
C LEU A 41 -3.24 11.62 -21.70
N THR A 42 -3.25 10.69 -20.73
CA THR A 42 -3.21 11.06 -19.32
C THR A 42 -1.86 11.66 -18.98
N ALA A 43 -1.84 12.65 -18.09
CA ALA A 43 -0.62 13.38 -17.73
C ALA A 43 0.49 12.46 -17.17
N ASP A 44 0.09 11.36 -16.51
CA ASP A 44 1.00 10.41 -15.87
C ASP A 44 1.13 9.08 -16.63
N HIS A 45 0.59 9.00 -17.86
CA HIS A 45 0.55 7.77 -18.66
C HIS A 45 -0.02 6.56 -17.88
N LEU A 46 -1.14 6.78 -17.20
CA LEU A 46 -1.84 5.83 -16.34
C LEU A 46 -2.20 4.53 -17.07
N TYR A 47 -2.54 4.57 -18.36
CA TYR A 47 -2.93 3.43 -19.20
C TYR A 47 -1.78 2.93 -20.07
N THR A 48 -0.54 3.12 -19.64
CA THR A 48 0.66 2.64 -20.33
C THR A 48 1.57 1.91 -19.35
N LEU A 49 1.79 0.62 -19.58
CA LEU A 49 2.72 -0.16 -18.75
C LEU A 49 4.12 0.48 -18.69
N SER A 50 4.67 0.56 -17.48
CA SER A 50 6.02 1.05 -17.24
C SER A 50 7.09 0.17 -17.91
N PRO A 51 8.29 0.71 -18.15
CA PRO A 51 9.41 -0.08 -18.70
C PRO A 51 9.74 -1.32 -17.85
N GLY A 52 9.61 -1.22 -16.52
CA GLY A 52 9.83 -2.33 -15.59
C GLY A 52 8.82 -3.45 -15.78
N THR A 53 7.53 -3.13 -15.77
CA THR A 53 6.47 -4.12 -16.02
C THR A 53 6.60 -4.77 -17.38
N ARG A 54 6.98 -3.99 -18.40
CA ARG A 54 7.27 -4.51 -19.74
C ARG A 54 8.37 -5.56 -19.72
N GLN A 55 9.49 -5.26 -19.06
CA GLN A 55 10.61 -6.18 -18.91
C GLN A 55 10.19 -7.47 -18.18
N ILE A 56 9.36 -7.36 -17.13
CA ILE A 56 8.85 -8.53 -16.39
C ILE A 56 8.02 -9.42 -17.32
N ILE A 57 7.05 -8.85 -18.04
CA ILE A 57 6.19 -9.59 -18.98
C ILE A 57 7.00 -10.23 -20.12
N ASP A 58 8.03 -9.53 -20.60
CA ASP A 58 8.90 -10.03 -21.68
C ASP A 58 9.74 -11.23 -21.20
N ASN A 59 10.10 -11.26 -19.91
CA ASN A 59 10.90 -12.31 -19.27
C ASN A 59 10.07 -13.51 -18.75
N VAL A 60 8.74 -13.43 -18.78
CA VAL A 60 7.88 -14.58 -18.45
C VAL A 60 8.21 -15.73 -19.40
N ASN A 61 8.78 -16.80 -18.85
CA ASN A 61 9.28 -17.96 -19.61
C ASN A 61 8.37 -19.19 -19.47
N ARG A 62 7.28 -19.08 -18.72
CA ARG A 62 6.29 -20.14 -18.48
C ARG A 62 4.86 -19.57 -18.52
N PRO A 63 3.85 -20.38 -18.88
CA PRO A 63 2.47 -19.91 -18.87
C PRO A 63 2.01 -19.58 -17.44
N LEU A 64 1.29 -18.47 -17.30
CA LEU A 64 0.70 -17.98 -16.05
C LEU A 64 -0.80 -17.79 -16.26
N TRP A 65 -1.59 -18.20 -15.28
CA TRP A 65 -3.05 -18.02 -15.27
C TRP A 65 -3.42 -17.05 -14.16
N LEU A 66 -4.14 -15.99 -14.52
CA LEU A 66 -4.65 -14.99 -13.61
C LEU A 66 -6.17 -15.10 -13.57
N THR A 67 -6.73 -15.11 -12.36
CA THR A 67 -8.17 -15.07 -12.11
C THR A 67 -8.48 -13.82 -11.29
N LEU A 68 -9.12 -12.83 -11.93
CA LEU A 68 -9.64 -11.64 -11.26
C LEU A 68 -11.04 -11.97 -10.72
N TYR A 69 -11.20 -11.93 -9.40
CA TYR A 69 -12.49 -12.07 -8.74
C TYR A 69 -13.07 -10.70 -8.48
N PHE A 70 -14.30 -10.46 -8.93
CA PHE A 70 -15.01 -9.22 -8.67
C PHE A 70 -16.51 -9.46 -8.50
N SER A 71 -17.04 -9.14 -7.32
CA SER A 71 -18.46 -9.26 -7.01
C SER A 71 -19.28 -8.18 -7.73
N GLN A 72 -19.82 -8.48 -8.91
CA GLN A 72 -20.51 -7.47 -9.74
C GLN A 72 -21.84 -7.04 -9.12
N ASP A 73 -22.58 -8.00 -8.55
CA ASP A 73 -23.90 -7.75 -7.98
C ASP A 73 -23.82 -6.97 -6.66
N ALA A 74 -22.91 -7.35 -5.77
CA ALA A 74 -22.73 -6.70 -4.47
C ALA A 74 -22.17 -5.27 -4.55
N THR A 75 -21.60 -4.88 -5.70
CA THR A 75 -20.98 -3.56 -5.93
C THR A 75 -21.82 -2.62 -6.78
N LYS A 76 -23.08 -2.98 -7.11
CA LYS A 76 -23.99 -2.14 -7.94
C LYS A 76 -24.12 -0.70 -7.43
N ASP A 77 -24.20 -0.54 -6.11
CA ASP A 77 -24.37 0.77 -5.45
C ASP A 77 -23.05 1.36 -4.94
N VAL A 78 -21.90 0.80 -5.36
CA VAL A 78 -20.57 1.30 -5.01
C VAL A 78 -19.81 1.71 -6.29
N PRO A 79 -20.13 2.87 -6.90
CA PRO A 79 -19.55 3.29 -8.17
C PRO A 79 -18.01 3.35 -8.17
N VAL A 80 -17.41 3.73 -7.04
CA VAL A 80 -15.95 3.82 -6.87
C VAL A 80 -15.27 2.47 -7.11
N LEU A 81 -15.83 1.38 -6.56
CA LEU A 81 -15.29 0.04 -6.76
C LEU A 81 -15.44 -0.42 -8.21
N ARG A 82 -16.55 -0.10 -8.88
CA ARG A 82 -16.75 -0.48 -10.30
C ARG A 82 -15.81 0.28 -11.23
N SER A 83 -15.59 1.57 -11.00
CA SER A 83 -14.61 2.32 -11.77
C SER A 83 -13.19 1.79 -11.56
N TYR A 84 -12.87 1.37 -10.33
CA TYR A 84 -11.56 0.82 -10.02
C TYR A 84 -11.40 -0.60 -10.58
N GLU A 85 -12.43 -1.45 -10.57
CA GLU A 85 -12.38 -2.75 -11.25
C GLU A 85 -12.13 -2.61 -12.74
N GLN A 86 -12.85 -1.70 -13.42
CA GLN A 86 -12.61 -1.46 -14.83
C GLN A 86 -11.15 -1.10 -15.09
N ARG A 87 -10.56 -0.27 -14.22
CA ARG A 87 -9.15 0.11 -14.28
C ARG A 87 -8.21 -1.10 -14.11
N VAL A 88 -8.46 -1.95 -13.12
CA VAL A 88 -7.69 -3.18 -12.87
C VAL A 88 -7.79 -4.13 -14.07
N ALA A 89 -9.01 -4.39 -14.55
CA ALA A 89 -9.27 -5.28 -15.67
C ALA A 89 -8.58 -4.78 -16.97
N GLU A 90 -8.66 -3.48 -17.26
CA GLU A 90 -8.00 -2.89 -18.43
C GLU A 90 -6.47 -3.02 -18.36
N MET A 91 -5.86 -2.79 -17.19
CA MET A 91 -4.41 -2.96 -17.00
C MET A 91 -3.99 -4.43 -17.17
N LEU A 92 -4.73 -5.37 -16.56
CA LEU A 92 -4.45 -6.81 -16.71
C LEU A 92 -4.58 -7.27 -18.17
N GLN A 93 -5.58 -6.77 -18.90
CA GLN A 93 -5.73 -7.04 -20.33
C GLN A 93 -4.56 -6.50 -21.16
N GLU A 94 -4.02 -5.32 -20.82
CA GLU A 94 -2.82 -4.78 -21.46
C GLU A 94 -1.60 -5.68 -21.21
N MET A 95 -1.44 -6.20 -19.99
CA MET A 95 -0.38 -7.17 -19.67
C MET A 95 -0.53 -8.46 -20.48
N VAL A 96 -1.76 -9.01 -20.56
CA VAL A 96 -2.08 -10.20 -21.35
C VAL A 96 -1.77 -10.00 -22.83
N ALA A 97 -2.22 -8.88 -23.41
CA ALA A 97 -1.99 -8.56 -24.82
C ALA A 97 -0.49 -8.50 -25.18
N ARG A 98 0.34 -8.02 -24.24
CA ARG A 98 1.79 -7.92 -24.41
C ARG A 98 2.53 -9.22 -24.11
N SER A 99 1.92 -10.14 -23.36
CA SER A 99 2.54 -11.41 -22.95
C SER A 99 2.79 -12.41 -24.08
N HIS A 100 2.31 -12.14 -25.30
CA HIS A 100 2.36 -13.06 -26.44
C HIS A 100 1.76 -14.45 -26.14
N GLY A 101 0.67 -14.48 -25.37
CA GLY A 101 -0.05 -15.71 -25.01
C GLY A 101 0.53 -16.49 -23.83
N ARG A 102 1.48 -15.90 -23.09
CA ARG A 102 2.06 -16.51 -21.88
C ARG A 102 1.29 -16.19 -20.60
N ILE A 103 0.49 -15.13 -20.59
CA ILE A 103 -0.37 -14.79 -19.47
C ILE A 103 -1.82 -14.93 -19.95
N HIS A 104 -2.62 -15.68 -19.20
CA HIS A 104 -4.05 -15.87 -19.43
C HIS A 104 -4.82 -15.19 -18.32
N LEU A 105 -5.90 -14.46 -18.66
CA LEU A 105 -6.76 -13.80 -17.68
C LEU A 105 -8.18 -14.36 -17.77
N GLN A 106 -8.73 -14.72 -16.62
CA GLN A 106 -10.14 -15.05 -16.41
C GLN A 106 -10.73 -14.05 -15.42
N ILE A 107 -11.96 -13.59 -15.66
CA ILE A 107 -12.70 -12.74 -14.72
C ILE A 107 -13.89 -13.57 -14.20
N VAL A 108 -14.03 -13.64 -12.88
CA VAL A 108 -15.03 -14.46 -12.20
C VAL A 108 -15.82 -13.58 -11.24
N ASP A 109 -17.14 -13.76 -11.24
CA ASP A 109 -18.04 -13.14 -10.26
C ASP A 109 -18.37 -14.18 -9.17
N PRO A 110 -17.75 -14.09 -7.97
CA PRO A 110 -17.99 -15.05 -6.90
C PRO A 110 -19.34 -14.76 -6.25
N VAL A 111 -20.40 -15.35 -6.81
CA VAL A 111 -21.75 -15.22 -6.25
C VAL A 111 -21.85 -15.96 -4.90
N PRO A 112 -22.66 -15.47 -3.93
CA PRO A 112 -22.77 -16.09 -2.62
C PRO A 112 -23.15 -17.57 -2.66
N TYR A 113 -22.49 -18.38 -1.82
CA TYR A 113 -22.64 -19.83 -1.70
C TYR A 113 -22.27 -20.63 -2.96
N SER A 114 -21.40 -20.08 -3.82
CA SER A 114 -20.89 -20.77 -5.00
C SER A 114 -19.51 -21.40 -4.78
N ASP A 115 -19.15 -22.33 -5.68
CA ASP A 115 -17.79 -22.89 -5.74
C ASP A 115 -16.74 -21.81 -6.03
N ASP A 116 -17.11 -20.76 -6.76
CA ASP A 116 -16.23 -19.62 -7.06
C ASP A 116 -15.94 -18.77 -5.82
N GLU A 117 -16.93 -18.57 -4.92
CA GLU A 117 -16.71 -17.92 -3.62
C GLU A 117 -15.75 -18.75 -2.75
N ALA A 118 -16.01 -20.05 -2.62
CA ALA A 118 -15.15 -20.95 -1.85
C ALA A 118 -13.72 -21.01 -2.42
N SER A 119 -13.58 -20.98 -3.75
CA SER A 119 -12.29 -20.94 -4.43
C SER A 119 -11.56 -19.61 -4.20
N ALA A 120 -12.27 -18.47 -4.23
CA ALA A 120 -11.68 -17.17 -3.91
C ALA A 120 -11.06 -17.17 -2.50
N GLU A 121 -11.81 -17.61 -1.50
CA GLU A 121 -11.33 -17.71 -0.11
C GLU A 121 -10.18 -18.70 0.05
N GLY A 122 -10.30 -19.89 -0.53
CA GLY A 122 -9.28 -20.94 -0.46
C GLY A 122 -7.94 -20.52 -1.07
N ASN A 123 -7.97 -19.59 -2.03
CA ASN A 123 -6.77 -19.00 -2.64
C ASN A 123 -6.30 -17.70 -1.95
N GLY A 124 -6.87 -17.36 -0.79
CA GLY A 124 -6.41 -16.28 0.07
C GLY A 124 -7.02 -14.90 -0.19
N LEU A 125 -8.16 -14.81 -0.90
CA LEU A 125 -8.86 -13.54 -1.05
C LEU A 125 -9.62 -13.18 0.24
N THR A 126 -9.66 -11.87 0.53
CA THR A 126 -10.40 -11.35 1.68
C THR A 126 -11.62 -10.59 1.20
N ALA A 127 -12.80 -10.96 1.71
CA ALA A 127 -14.04 -10.25 1.42
C ALA A 127 -14.22 -9.03 2.34
N LEU A 128 -14.68 -7.91 1.80
CA LEU A 128 -15.17 -6.78 2.58
C LEU A 128 -16.67 -6.92 2.84
N ASN A 129 -17.09 -6.63 4.06
CA ASN A 129 -18.50 -6.48 4.39
C ASN A 129 -18.92 -5.06 4.01
N GLY A 130 -19.74 -4.91 2.96
CA GLY A 130 -20.07 -3.56 2.49
C GLY A 130 -21.09 -3.45 1.36
N GLY A 131 -21.65 -4.55 0.85
CA GLY A 131 -22.71 -4.48 -0.15
C GLY A 131 -24.01 -3.88 0.42
N THR A 132 -24.98 -3.58 -0.44
CA THR A 132 -26.22 -2.85 -0.11
C THR A 132 -27.04 -3.49 1.03
N ASN A 133 -26.81 -4.77 1.33
CA ASN A 133 -27.42 -5.54 2.43
C ASN A 133 -26.40 -6.23 3.36
N GLY A 134 -25.16 -5.71 3.45
CA GLY A 134 -24.07 -6.41 4.16
C GLY A 134 -23.51 -7.60 3.38
N GLU A 135 -23.75 -7.65 2.07
CA GLU A 135 -23.18 -8.64 1.17
C GLU A 135 -21.65 -8.55 1.18
N ARG A 136 -21.03 -9.71 1.02
CA ARG A 136 -19.57 -9.88 0.97
C ARG A 136 -19.08 -9.48 -0.40
N ILE A 137 -18.15 -8.55 -0.45
CA ILE A 137 -17.55 -8.05 -1.68
C ILE A 137 -16.17 -8.65 -1.82
N PHE A 138 -15.96 -9.43 -2.87
CA PHE A 138 -14.64 -9.86 -3.31
C PHE A 138 -14.17 -8.94 -4.44
N PHE A 139 -12.93 -8.48 -4.33
CA PHE A 139 -12.25 -7.76 -5.40
C PHE A 139 -10.74 -8.02 -5.30
N GLY A 140 -10.26 -9.13 -5.85
CA GLY A 140 -8.88 -9.57 -5.69
C GLY A 140 -8.38 -10.36 -6.90
N LEU A 141 -7.07 -10.62 -6.94
CA LEU A 141 -6.43 -11.35 -8.04
C LEU A 141 -5.78 -12.63 -7.50
N VAL A 142 -6.03 -13.76 -8.15
CA VAL A 142 -5.27 -14.99 -7.96
C VAL A 142 -4.41 -15.22 -9.19
N GLY A 143 -3.15 -15.61 -9.01
CA GLY A 143 -2.31 -16.06 -10.10
C GLY A 143 -1.69 -17.43 -9.81
N THR A 144 -1.65 -18.28 -10.82
CA THR A 144 -1.19 -19.66 -10.72
C THR A 144 -0.25 -20.02 -11.86
N THR A 145 0.65 -20.97 -11.61
CA THR A 145 1.50 -21.61 -12.64
C THR A 145 0.85 -22.84 -13.26
N ARG A 146 -0.41 -23.12 -12.93
CA ARG A 146 -1.21 -24.25 -13.43
C ARG A 146 -2.59 -23.75 -13.85
N PRO A 147 -3.17 -24.27 -14.94
CA PRO A 147 -4.53 -23.91 -15.33
C PRO A 147 -5.55 -24.27 -14.23
N PRO A 148 -6.56 -23.42 -13.98
CA PRO A 148 -7.53 -23.60 -12.90
C PRO A 148 -8.52 -24.75 -13.13
N THR A 149 -8.73 -25.22 -14.37
CA THR A 149 -9.70 -26.27 -14.69
C THR A 149 -9.04 -27.62 -15.01
N ASN A 150 -9.64 -28.71 -14.53
CA ASN A 150 -9.19 -30.08 -14.79
C ASN A 150 -9.25 -30.48 -16.28
N GLU A 151 -10.09 -29.82 -17.09
CA GLU A 151 -10.21 -30.09 -18.54
C GLU A 151 -9.03 -29.53 -19.35
N ALA A 152 -8.38 -28.46 -18.86
CA ALA A 152 -7.17 -27.89 -19.48
C ALA A 152 -5.88 -28.56 -18.97
N ALA A 153 -5.97 -29.49 -18.02
CA ALA A 153 -4.83 -30.23 -17.49
C ALA A 153 -4.30 -31.31 -18.46
N THR A 154 -5.08 -31.66 -19.48
CA THR A 154 -4.63 -32.52 -20.58
C THR A 154 -3.75 -31.73 -21.57
N ASP A 155 -2.44 -31.90 -21.39
CA ASP A 155 -1.37 -31.63 -22.36
C ASP A 155 -1.02 -30.17 -22.70
N TYR A 156 -1.13 -29.22 -21.75
CA TYR A 156 -0.52 -27.89 -21.93
C TYR A 156 1.02 -27.94 -22.09
N ARG A 157 1.66 -29.07 -21.71
CA ARG A 157 3.10 -29.30 -21.88
C ARG A 157 3.48 -29.48 -23.36
N ALA A 158 2.55 -29.96 -24.21
CA ALA A 158 2.79 -30.11 -25.65
C ALA A 158 2.93 -28.78 -26.38
N ASP A 159 2.26 -27.72 -25.93
CA ASP A 159 2.35 -26.38 -26.50
C ASP A 159 3.66 -25.64 -26.13
N PHE A 160 4.39 -26.14 -25.12
CA PHE A 160 5.66 -25.57 -24.67
C PHE A 160 6.78 -26.63 -24.56
N PRO A 161 7.23 -27.20 -25.70
CA PRO A 161 8.17 -28.33 -25.74
C PRO A 161 9.57 -28.02 -25.17
N ASN A 162 9.88 -26.75 -24.92
CA ASN A 162 11.16 -26.30 -24.35
C ASN A 162 11.12 -26.12 -22.82
N LEU A 163 9.98 -26.34 -22.14
CA LEU A 163 9.93 -26.28 -20.68
C LEU A 163 10.45 -27.59 -20.08
N ALA A 164 11.64 -27.53 -19.47
CA ALA A 164 12.27 -28.67 -18.82
C ALA A 164 11.35 -29.27 -17.73
N PRO A 165 11.10 -30.59 -17.73
CA PRO A 165 10.05 -31.21 -16.92
C PRO A 165 10.24 -31.16 -15.40
N GLY A 166 11.40 -30.72 -14.89
CA GLY A 166 11.72 -30.58 -13.47
C GLY A 166 11.75 -29.13 -12.94
N LYS A 167 11.35 -28.12 -13.73
CA LYS A 167 11.41 -26.69 -13.36
C LYS A 167 10.06 -26.02 -13.07
N LEU A 168 8.98 -26.80 -13.13
CA LEU A 168 7.62 -26.34 -12.86
C LEU A 168 7.30 -26.56 -11.38
N ILE A 169 7.49 -25.52 -10.57
CA ILE A 169 6.99 -25.49 -9.20
C ILE A 169 5.55 -24.99 -9.28
N ASP A 170 4.60 -25.79 -8.80
CA ASP A 170 3.21 -25.34 -8.63
C ASP A 170 3.19 -24.22 -7.58
N ARG A 171 2.85 -23.02 -8.03
CA ARG A 171 2.79 -21.82 -7.20
C ARG A 171 1.47 -21.11 -7.45
N THR A 172 0.80 -20.77 -6.35
CA THR A 172 -0.38 -19.91 -6.32
C THR A 172 -0.04 -18.72 -5.45
N LEU A 173 -0.27 -17.52 -5.97
CA LEU A 173 -0.12 -16.26 -5.25
C LEU A 173 -1.41 -15.45 -5.41
N SER A 174 -1.70 -14.57 -4.47
CA SER A 174 -2.89 -13.71 -4.55
C SER A 174 -2.62 -12.29 -4.08
N ILE A 175 -3.37 -11.36 -4.65
CA ILE A 175 -3.62 -10.02 -4.10
C ILE A 175 -4.97 -10.12 -3.39
N PRO A 176 -4.99 -10.12 -2.04
CA PRO A 176 -6.19 -10.48 -1.27
C PRO A 176 -7.38 -9.56 -1.55
N PHE A 177 -7.10 -8.27 -1.74
CA PHE A 177 -8.10 -7.25 -2.06
C PHE A 177 -7.45 -6.05 -2.76
N PHE A 178 -8.07 -5.53 -3.82
CA PHE A 178 -7.69 -4.29 -4.48
C PHE A 178 -8.37 -3.09 -3.80
N ASP A 179 -7.63 -2.40 -2.94
CA ASP A 179 -8.08 -1.17 -2.29
C ASP A 179 -7.99 0.03 -3.24
N PRO A 180 -9.11 0.75 -3.53
CA PRO A 180 -9.09 1.97 -4.33
C PRO A 180 -8.13 3.04 -3.83
N ASN A 181 -7.88 3.09 -2.51
CA ASN A 181 -6.95 4.07 -1.94
C ASN A 181 -5.48 3.78 -2.27
N GLN A 182 -5.19 2.57 -2.76
CA GLN A 182 -3.86 2.08 -3.13
C GLN A 182 -3.71 1.93 -4.66
N GLU A 183 -4.57 2.59 -5.46
CA GLU A 183 -4.51 2.55 -6.93
C GLU A 183 -3.12 2.84 -7.50
N THR A 184 -2.34 3.68 -6.83
CA THR A 184 -0.97 4.02 -7.26
C THR A 184 0.00 2.84 -7.24
N PHE A 185 -0.28 1.80 -6.45
CA PHE A 185 0.52 0.57 -6.33
C PHE A 185 0.00 -0.57 -7.21
N LEU A 186 -1.15 -0.41 -7.85
CA LEU A 186 -1.80 -1.45 -8.64
C LEU A 186 -0.86 -2.11 -9.67
N GLU A 187 -0.11 -1.31 -10.42
CA GLU A 187 0.85 -1.82 -11.41
C GLU A 187 1.98 -2.60 -10.73
N TYR A 188 2.51 -2.06 -9.63
CA TYR A 188 3.59 -2.69 -8.86
C TYR A 188 3.15 -4.04 -8.29
N ASP A 189 2.02 -4.09 -7.59
CA ASP A 189 1.52 -5.31 -6.95
C ASP A 189 1.26 -6.42 -7.97
N THR A 190 0.68 -6.05 -9.12
CA THR A 190 0.41 -6.98 -10.20
C THR A 190 1.71 -7.46 -10.87
N ALA A 191 2.65 -6.55 -11.15
CA ALA A 191 3.94 -6.89 -11.74
C ALA A 191 4.78 -7.76 -10.79
N LYS A 192 4.74 -7.50 -9.49
CA LYS A 192 5.35 -8.32 -8.43
C LYS A 192 4.78 -9.72 -8.43
N LEU A 193 3.44 -9.85 -8.41
CA LEU A 193 2.78 -11.16 -8.48
C LEU A 193 3.22 -11.94 -9.73
N LEU A 194 3.27 -11.29 -10.90
CA LEU A 194 3.75 -11.92 -12.14
C LEU A 194 5.22 -12.33 -12.07
N TYR A 195 6.08 -11.45 -11.56
CA TYR A 195 7.50 -11.73 -11.38
C TYR A 195 7.71 -12.95 -10.47
N GLN A 196 7.09 -12.96 -9.29
CA GLN A 196 7.18 -14.06 -8.35
C GLN A 196 6.58 -15.36 -8.92
N LEU A 197 5.50 -15.28 -9.71
CA LEU A 197 4.98 -16.45 -10.42
C LEU A 197 5.84 -16.89 -11.59
N SER A 198 6.73 -16.05 -12.13
CA SER A 198 7.65 -16.43 -13.21
C SER A 198 8.97 -17.02 -12.71
N GLU A 199 9.38 -16.69 -11.48
CA GLU A 199 10.65 -17.12 -10.91
C GLU A 199 10.68 -18.63 -10.59
N ALA A 200 11.80 -19.26 -10.95
CA ALA A 200 11.97 -20.71 -10.81
C ALA A 200 12.35 -21.13 -9.37
N GLU A 201 13.00 -20.25 -8.61
CA GLU A 201 13.47 -20.50 -7.24
C GLU A 201 13.01 -19.36 -6.32
N LYS A 202 13.07 -19.57 -5.00
CA LYS A 202 12.85 -18.48 -4.05
C LYS A 202 14.05 -17.53 -4.06
N PRO A 203 13.87 -16.21 -3.91
CA PRO A 203 14.99 -15.30 -3.73
C PRO A 203 15.83 -15.71 -2.51
N ARG A 204 17.16 -15.66 -2.65
CA ARG A 204 18.08 -15.98 -1.55
C ARG A 204 18.36 -14.75 -0.71
N ILE A 205 18.17 -14.88 0.59
CA ILE A 205 18.44 -13.82 1.56
C ILE A 205 19.48 -14.30 2.58
N GLY A 206 20.43 -13.43 2.87
CA GLY A 206 21.46 -13.66 3.88
C GLY A 206 21.03 -13.04 5.21
N VAL A 207 21.24 -13.73 6.32
CA VAL A 207 20.97 -13.20 7.66
C VAL A 207 22.25 -13.26 8.49
N ILE A 208 22.73 -12.10 8.91
CA ILE A 208 23.85 -11.93 9.84
C ILE A 208 23.25 -11.37 11.13
N THR A 209 23.41 -12.09 12.24
CA THR A 209 22.77 -11.70 13.51
C THR A 209 23.57 -12.15 14.72
N ASP A 210 23.60 -11.30 15.75
CA ASP A 210 24.08 -11.68 17.09
C ASP A 210 22.92 -12.12 18.01
N LEU A 211 21.66 -11.94 17.59
CA LEU A 211 20.45 -12.39 18.30
C LEU A 211 20.03 -13.83 17.92
N PRO A 212 19.41 -14.59 18.85
CA PRO A 212 18.95 -15.95 18.62
C PRO A 212 17.62 -16.01 17.81
N VAL A 213 17.57 -15.35 16.65
CA VAL A 213 16.36 -15.23 15.82
C VAL A 213 15.82 -16.57 15.32
N MET A 214 16.68 -17.58 15.23
CA MET A 214 16.34 -18.95 14.85
C MET A 214 15.88 -19.81 16.03
N GLY A 215 15.79 -19.23 17.23
CA GLY A 215 15.50 -19.94 18.46
C GLY A 215 16.60 -20.93 18.83
N ASP A 216 16.27 -21.82 19.76
CA ASP A 216 17.13 -22.92 20.18
C ASP A 216 16.31 -24.22 20.20
N PRO A 217 16.44 -25.07 19.16
CA PRO A 217 15.75 -26.36 19.10
C PRO A 217 16.08 -27.29 20.26
N ALA A 218 17.29 -27.20 20.84
CA ALA A 218 17.67 -28.03 21.98
C ALA A 218 16.90 -27.65 23.25
N GLN A 219 16.53 -26.37 23.36
CA GLN A 219 15.70 -25.83 24.45
C GLN A 219 14.21 -25.77 24.09
N GLY A 220 13.80 -26.33 22.94
CA GLY A 220 12.42 -26.29 22.47
C GLY A 220 11.92 -24.89 22.09
N THR A 221 12.82 -23.91 21.91
CA THR A 221 12.46 -22.55 21.51
C THR A 221 12.42 -22.46 19.99
N PRO A 222 11.26 -22.21 19.36
CA PRO A 222 11.17 -22.13 17.90
C PRO A 222 11.83 -20.86 17.35
N PRO A 223 12.17 -20.81 16.04
CA PRO A 223 12.53 -19.58 15.35
C PRO A 223 11.45 -18.52 15.53
N TRP A 224 11.80 -17.24 15.59
CA TRP A 224 10.81 -16.16 15.68
C TRP A 224 9.81 -16.20 14.51
N ALA A 225 8.59 -15.73 14.75
CA ALA A 225 7.52 -15.74 13.77
C ALA A 225 7.91 -15.05 12.45
N VAL A 226 8.66 -13.93 12.53
CA VAL A 226 9.21 -13.24 11.36
C VAL A 226 10.12 -14.18 10.56
N MET A 227 11.02 -14.91 11.23
CA MET A 227 11.93 -15.83 10.56
C MET A 227 11.18 -16.98 9.88
N ARG A 228 10.14 -17.52 10.52
CA ARG A 228 9.29 -18.56 9.92
C ARG A 228 8.56 -18.02 8.69
N GLN A 229 8.01 -16.80 8.75
CA GLN A 229 7.37 -16.14 7.61
C GLN A 229 8.36 -15.91 6.45
N LEU A 230 9.57 -15.45 6.75
CA LEU A 230 10.62 -15.29 5.74
C LEU A 230 11.02 -16.61 5.09
N GLN A 231 11.15 -17.71 5.85
CA GLN A 231 11.45 -19.03 5.32
C GLN A 231 10.35 -19.60 4.41
N GLN A 232 9.10 -19.20 4.62
CA GLN A 232 8.00 -19.56 3.73
C GLN A 232 8.12 -18.85 2.38
N LEU A 233 8.61 -17.61 2.35
CA LEU A 233 8.65 -16.76 1.15
C LEU A 233 10.01 -16.80 0.41
N PHE A 234 11.10 -16.98 1.14
CA PHE A 234 12.48 -16.83 0.67
C PHE A 234 13.34 -18.06 1.00
N ASP A 235 14.49 -18.18 0.33
CA ASP A 235 15.55 -19.10 0.72
C ASP A 235 16.49 -18.38 1.70
N VAL A 236 16.32 -18.65 2.99
CA VAL A 236 16.99 -17.92 4.09
C VAL A 236 18.26 -18.64 4.49
N GLN A 237 19.41 -17.99 4.27
CA GLN A 237 20.72 -18.49 4.64
C GLN A 237 21.31 -17.70 5.82
N MET A 238 21.56 -18.39 6.93
CA MET A 238 22.32 -17.82 8.04
C MET A 238 23.79 -17.69 7.66
N ILE A 239 24.38 -16.51 7.86
CA ILE A 239 25.76 -16.19 7.53
C ILE A 239 26.55 -16.00 8.82
N ASP A 240 27.57 -16.83 9.02
CA ASP A 240 28.50 -16.70 10.12
C ASP A 240 29.49 -15.56 9.85
N ALA A 241 29.30 -14.43 10.55
CA ALA A 241 30.12 -13.23 10.43
C ALA A 241 31.62 -13.52 10.68
N SER A 242 31.95 -14.47 11.55
CA SER A 242 33.36 -14.79 11.89
C SER A 242 34.15 -15.38 10.71
N LYS A 243 33.45 -15.97 9.73
CA LYS A 243 34.04 -16.58 8.54
C LYS A 243 33.83 -15.76 7.27
N LEU A 244 33.09 -14.66 7.36
CA LEU A 244 32.71 -13.87 6.19
C LEU A 244 33.90 -13.08 5.65
N LYS A 245 34.18 -13.26 4.36
CA LYS A 245 35.18 -12.48 3.60
C LYS A 245 34.57 -11.71 2.45
N HIS A 246 33.54 -12.28 1.83
CA HIS A 246 32.74 -11.68 0.78
C HIS A 246 31.33 -12.27 0.86
N ILE A 247 30.34 -11.50 0.42
CA ILE A 247 28.95 -11.96 0.31
C ILE A 247 28.76 -12.56 -1.09
N ASP A 248 28.13 -13.73 -1.17
CA ASP A 248 27.85 -14.38 -2.46
C ASP A 248 26.90 -13.50 -3.30
N LYS A 249 27.21 -13.35 -4.59
CA LYS A 249 26.36 -12.59 -5.54
C LYS A 249 24.98 -13.21 -5.73
N ALA A 250 24.80 -14.49 -5.37
CA ALA A 250 23.48 -15.12 -5.36
C ALA A 250 22.56 -14.59 -4.25
N ILE A 251 23.11 -13.98 -3.20
CA ILE A 251 22.33 -13.38 -2.11
C ILE A 251 21.85 -11.99 -2.55
N GLN A 252 20.53 -11.84 -2.68
CA GLN A 252 19.92 -10.61 -3.19
C GLN A 252 19.75 -9.55 -2.11
N VAL A 253 19.47 -9.99 -0.87
CA VAL A 253 19.27 -9.12 0.28
C VAL A 253 20.04 -9.68 1.48
N VAL A 254 20.73 -8.81 2.22
CA VAL A 254 21.31 -9.14 3.53
C VAL A 254 20.53 -8.42 4.62
N LEU A 255 20.03 -9.19 5.58
CA LEU A 255 19.52 -8.70 6.85
C LEU A 255 20.67 -8.72 7.87
N LEU A 256 21.10 -7.55 8.32
CA LEU A 256 22.08 -7.39 9.39
C LEU A 256 21.34 -7.00 10.66
N ILE A 257 21.22 -7.93 11.60
CA ILE A 257 20.41 -7.79 12.81
C ILE A 257 21.32 -7.70 14.03
N HIS A 258 21.22 -6.59 14.77
CA HIS A 258 21.95 -6.35 16.01
C HIS A 258 23.48 -6.58 15.92
N PRO A 259 24.19 -5.86 15.03
CA PRO A 259 25.65 -6.03 14.87
C PRO A 259 26.44 -5.47 16.06
N LYS A 260 26.83 -6.30 17.04
CA LYS A 260 27.59 -5.83 18.23
C LYS A 260 29.10 -5.88 18.02
N HIS A 261 29.58 -6.90 17.31
CA HIS A 261 31.02 -7.21 17.22
C HIS A 261 31.48 -7.47 15.78
N VAL A 262 31.04 -6.62 14.86
CA VAL A 262 31.37 -6.74 13.45
C VAL A 262 32.83 -6.35 13.21
N SER A 263 33.64 -7.29 12.72
CA SER A 263 35.04 -6.99 12.38
C SER A 263 35.15 -6.07 11.16
N THR A 264 36.26 -5.34 11.04
CA THR A 264 36.57 -4.51 9.87
C THR A 264 36.46 -5.27 8.55
N THR A 265 36.79 -6.57 8.54
CA THR A 265 36.64 -7.44 7.35
C THR A 265 35.18 -7.62 6.95
N VAL A 266 34.28 -7.77 7.94
CA VAL A 266 32.85 -7.96 7.72
C VAL A 266 32.20 -6.65 7.32
N GLU A 267 32.52 -5.53 7.98
CA GLU A 267 32.05 -4.20 7.57
C GLU A 267 32.51 -3.88 6.13
N TYR A 268 33.75 -4.22 5.77
CA TYR A 268 34.23 -4.06 4.39
C TYR A 268 33.47 -4.96 3.40
N ALA A 269 33.16 -6.20 3.77
CA ALA A 269 32.37 -7.08 2.90
C ALA A 269 30.95 -6.52 2.67
N LEU A 270 30.32 -5.95 3.70
CA LEU A 270 29.01 -5.29 3.61
C LEU A 270 29.08 -4.01 2.75
N ASP A 271 30.09 -3.17 2.97
CA ASP A 271 30.34 -1.98 2.16
C ASP A 271 30.44 -2.33 0.67
N GLN A 272 31.33 -3.26 0.32
CA GLN A 272 31.55 -3.65 -1.08
C GLN A 272 30.33 -4.36 -1.69
N TYR A 273 29.54 -5.06 -0.88
CA TYR A 273 28.28 -5.65 -1.33
C TYR A 273 27.27 -4.57 -1.73
N VAL A 274 27.06 -3.55 -0.89
CA VAL A 274 26.16 -2.42 -1.20
C VAL A 274 26.65 -1.63 -2.39
N LEU A 275 27.95 -1.31 -2.45
CA LEU A 275 28.53 -0.58 -3.59
C LEU A 275 28.43 -1.38 -4.89
N GLY A 276 28.46 -2.72 -4.80
CA GLY A 276 28.27 -3.65 -5.90
C GLY A 276 26.82 -3.81 -6.37
N GLY A 277 25.86 -3.13 -5.73
CA GLY A 277 24.44 -3.18 -6.06
C GLY A 277 23.64 -4.23 -5.28
N GLY A 278 24.22 -4.83 -4.23
CA GLY A 278 23.50 -5.67 -3.28
C GLY A 278 22.62 -4.82 -2.35
N HIS A 279 21.57 -5.43 -1.80
CA HIS A 279 20.62 -4.73 -0.94
C HIS A 279 20.82 -5.09 0.54
N LEU A 280 20.92 -4.08 1.39
CA LEU A 280 21.17 -4.24 2.83
C LEU A 280 20.01 -3.65 3.63
N ALA A 281 19.52 -4.41 4.61
CA ALA A 281 18.68 -3.90 5.68
C ALA A 281 19.41 -4.07 7.01
N VAL A 282 19.56 -2.97 7.75
CA VAL A 282 20.30 -2.91 9.01
C VAL A 282 19.33 -2.65 10.15
N PHE A 283 19.36 -3.52 11.15
CA PHE A 283 18.67 -3.36 12.43
C PHE A 283 19.72 -3.10 13.50
N VAL A 284 19.74 -1.87 14.01
CA VAL A 284 20.57 -1.44 15.14
C VAL A 284 19.67 -0.99 16.27
N ASP A 285 20.17 -1.04 17.50
CA ASP A 285 19.35 -0.82 18.67
C ASP A 285 20.14 -0.08 19.74
N PRO A 286 19.61 0.99 20.36
CA PRO A 286 20.21 1.54 21.57
C PRO A 286 20.14 0.56 22.76
N TYR A 287 19.12 -0.32 22.82
CA TYR A 287 18.99 -1.34 23.85
C TYR A 287 18.06 -2.47 23.41
N SER A 288 18.63 -3.57 22.91
CA SER A 288 17.89 -4.78 22.54
C SER A 288 17.49 -5.56 23.80
N GLU A 289 16.20 -5.58 24.13
CA GLU A 289 15.64 -6.36 25.25
C GLU A 289 15.75 -7.88 25.00
N SER A 290 15.88 -8.27 23.73
CA SER A 290 16.00 -9.67 23.31
C SER A 290 17.43 -10.21 23.29
N ASP A 291 18.41 -9.39 23.67
CA ASP A 291 19.81 -9.80 23.75
C ASP A 291 20.03 -10.66 25.01
N PRO A 292 20.46 -11.92 24.88
CA PRO A 292 20.57 -12.85 26.01
C PRO A 292 21.78 -12.58 26.92
N ALA A 293 22.61 -11.58 26.63
CA ALA A 293 23.73 -11.22 27.48
C ALA A 293 23.25 -10.93 28.92
N PRO A 294 23.90 -11.50 29.95
CA PRO A 294 23.48 -11.29 31.33
C PRO A 294 23.78 -9.85 31.77
N LEU A 295 22.79 -9.21 32.40
CA LEU A 295 22.99 -7.96 33.14
C LEU A 295 23.85 -8.24 34.38
N VAL A 296 25.10 -7.80 34.36
CA VAL A 296 26.04 -7.83 35.49
C VAL A 296 25.99 -6.47 36.20
N ASP A 297 26.06 -6.40 37.53
CA ASP A 297 26.01 -5.13 38.29
C ASP A 297 27.23 -4.20 38.07
N ASP A 298 28.17 -4.55 37.18
CA ASP A 298 29.34 -3.75 36.84
C ASP A 298 29.11 -2.93 35.54
N PRO A 299 28.76 -1.63 35.63
CA PRO A 299 28.53 -0.78 34.46
C PRO A 299 29.78 -0.57 33.58
N THR A 300 30.97 -1.00 34.02
CA THR A 300 32.21 -0.95 33.23
C THR A 300 32.51 -2.26 32.48
N SER A 301 31.73 -3.31 32.71
CA SER A 301 31.90 -4.57 32.00
C SER A 301 31.35 -4.47 30.58
N ALA A 302 32.21 -4.76 29.59
CA ALA A 302 31.82 -4.88 28.18
C ALA A 302 30.74 -5.96 27.91
N THR A 303 30.44 -6.80 28.92
CA THR A 303 29.39 -7.83 28.86
C THR A 303 27.97 -7.29 29.00
N ASN A 304 27.79 -6.04 29.45
CA ASN A 304 26.49 -5.39 29.66
C ASN A 304 26.04 -4.52 28.48
N ASN A 305 26.75 -4.58 27.35
CA ASN A 305 26.39 -3.79 26.20
C ASN A 305 25.23 -4.48 25.46
N HIS A 306 24.01 -3.97 25.59
CA HIS A 306 22.83 -4.40 24.83
C HIS A 306 22.57 -3.53 23.59
N SER A 307 23.47 -2.60 23.27
CA SER A 307 23.38 -1.74 22.09
C SER A 307 24.15 -2.31 20.90
N SER A 308 23.76 -1.92 19.69
CA SER A 308 24.49 -2.19 18.44
C SER A 308 24.55 -0.94 17.55
N ASN A 309 25.62 -0.82 16.75
CA ASN A 309 25.84 0.31 15.86
C ASN A 309 26.85 -0.04 14.74
N LEU A 310 26.91 0.76 13.67
CA LEU A 310 27.89 0.68 12.59
C LEU A 310 28.54 2.06 12.35
N PRO A 311 29.30 2.58 13.31
CA PRO A 311 29.72 3.98 13.32
C PRO A 311 30.52 4.37 12.06
N ARG A 312 31.37 3.47 11.56
CA ARG A 312 32.17 3.72 10.37
C ARG A 312 31.32 3.85 9.11
N LEU A 313 30.48 2.85 8.83
CA LEU A 313 29.58 2.85 7.67
C LEU A 313 28.60 4.03 7.73
N PHE A 314 27.96 4.27 8.87
CA PHE A 314 27.00 5.35 9.03
C PHE A 314 27.63 6.72 8.80
N THR A 315 28.83 6.97 9.34
CA THR A 315 29.52 8.25 9.14
C THR A 315 29.81 8.50 7.65
N ASP A 316 30.37 7.53 6.94
CA ASP A 316 30.72 7.69 5.52
C ASP A 316 29.50 7.69 4.59
N TRP A 317 28.39 7.06 4.99
CA TRP A 317 27.12 7.11 4.27
C TRP A 317 26.24 8.31 4.63
N GLY A 318 26.68 9.16 5.57
CA GLY A 318 25.99 10.41 5.92
C GLY A 318 24.86 10.25 6.94
N VAL A 319 24.86 9.18 7.74
CA VAL A 319 23.83 8.86 8.73
C VAL A 319 24.34 9.11 10.14
N MET A 320 23.51 9.71 10.98
CA MET A 320 23.71 9.84 12.41
C MET A 320 22.79 8.85 13.14
N PHE A 321 23.36 8.05 14.03
CA PHE A 321 22.65 7.17 14.96
C PHE A 321 23.36 7.22 16.30
N ASN A 322 22.61 7.47 17.37
CA ASN A 322 23.15 7.53 18.73
C ASN A 322 22.66 6.31 19.54
N PRO A 323 23.54 5.35 19.87
CA PRO A 323 23.16 4.15 20.64
C PRO A 323 22.83 4.46 22.11
N ASP A 324 23.14 5.67 22.60
CA ASP A 324 22.89 6.07 23.98
C ASP A 324 21.54 6.79 24.16
N GLN A 325 20.69 6.80 23.13
CA GLN A 325 19.45 7.56 23.08
C GLN A 325 18.25 6.72 22.63
N VAL A 326 17.14 6.85 23.38
CA VAL A 326 15.86 6.20 23.12
C VAL A 326 14.78 7.24 22.88
N VAL A 327 13.92 6.98 21.90
CA VAL A 327 12.73 7.78 21.62
C VAL A 327 11.60 7.34 22.54
N LEU A 328 11.07 8.30 23.30
CA LEU A 328 9.84 8.15 24.06
C LEU A 328 8.73 8.93 23.36
N ASP A 329 7.54 8.34 23.26
CA ASP A 329 6.37 9.00 22.68
C ASP A 329 5.12 8.67 23.47
N ARG A 330 4.66 9.66 24.25
CA ARG A 330 3.46 9.50 25.09
C ARG A 330 2.19 9.34 24.25
N ALA A 331 2.09 9.97 23.08
CA ALA A 331 0.91 9.87 22.22
C ALA A 331 0.80 8.50 21.53
N ARG A 332 1.91 7.77 21.43
CA ARG A 332 1.99 6.43 20.83
C ARG A 332 2.32 5.30 21.81
N ALA A 333 2.34 5.59 23.11
CA ALA A 333 2.62 4.61 24.15
C ALA A 333 1.64 3.43 24.13
N LEU A 334 2.17 2.20 24.07
CA LEU A 334 1.39 0.98 24.13
C LEU A 334 0.94 0.68 25.57
N PRO A 335 -0.30 0.20 25.76
CA PRO A 335 -0.73 -0.31 27.05
C PRO A 335 -0.01 -1.64 27.34
N ILE A 336 0.56 -1.77 28.53
CA ILE A 336 1.11 -3.00 29.07
C ILE A 336 0.44 -3.33 30.40
N GLU A 337 0.50 -4.61 30.77
CA GLU A 337 0.10 -5.07 32.09
C GLU A 337 1.36 -5.32 32.94
N LEU A 338 1.51 -4.57 34.03
CA LEU A 338 2.60 -4.76 34.99
C LEU A 338 2.02 -4.97 36.38
N ALA A 339 2.31 -6.14 36.98
CA ALA A 339 1.80 -6.53 38.30
C ALA A 339 0.26 -6.40 38.46
N GLY A 340 -0.50 -6.69 37.41
CA GLY A 340 -1.97 -6.60 37.39
C GLY A 340 -2.53 -5.19 37.18
N VAL A 341 -1.67 -4.21 36.87
CA VAL A 341 -2.06 -2.83 36.56
C VAL A 341 -1.78 -2.55 35.09
N ASN A 342 -2.81 -2.08 34.37
CA ASN A 342 -2.66 -1.60 33.00
C ASN A 342 -2.11 -0.18 33.01
N LEU A 343 -0.96 0.04 32.37
CA LEU A 343 -0.32 1.35 32.23
C LEU A 343 0.24 1.52 30.82
N ALA A 344 0.36 2.77 30.36
CA ALA A 344 0.97 3.08 29.07
C ALA A 344 2.50 3.14 29.22
N HIS A 345 3.25 2.42 28.39
CA HIS A 345 4.71 2.40 28.42
C HIS A 345 5.29 3.38 27.38
N PRO A 346 5.90 4.52 27.79
CA PRO A 346 6.32 5.56 26.84
C PRO A 346 7.44 5.17 25.87
N ALA A 347 8.19 4.10 26.16
CA ALA A 347 9.21 3.55 25.26
C ALA A 347 8.72 2.39 24.38
N MET A 348 7.48 1.90 24.57
CA MET A 348 6.88 0.87 23.70
C MET A 348 5.84 1.57 22.83
N LEU A 349 6.08 1.68 21.53
CA LEU A 349 5.33 2.58 20.67
C LEU A 349 4.51 1.81 19.66
N GLY A 350 3.22 2.14 19.55
CA GLY A 350 2.33 1.70 18.48
C GLY A 350 2.21 2.77 17.40
N LEU A 351 3.06 2.68 16.38
CA LEU A 351 3.12 3.62 15.27
C LEU A 351 1.99 3.33 14.29
N GLY A 352 1.02 4.24 14.21
CA GLY A 352 -0.18 4.06 13.40
C GLY A 352 -0.04 4.68 12.01
N ALA A 353 -1.17 4.75 11.30
CA ALA A 353 -1.23 5.24 9.94
C ALA A 353 -0.60 6.61 9.65
N ALA A 354 -0.55 7.49 10.65
CA ALA A 354 0.00 8.85 10.52
C ALA A 354 1.53 8.88 10.70
N GLU A 355 2.08 7.88 11.37
CA GLU A 355 3.52 7.72 11.65
C GLU A 355 4.24 6.95 10.54
N LEU A 356 3.49 6.26 9.68
CA LEU A 356 4.00 5.45 8.58
C LEU A 356 3.98 6.22 7.26
N ASN A 357 5.01 6.03 6.45
CA ASN A 357 5.08 6.65 5.14
C ASN A 357 4.11 5.99 4.16
N ARG A 358 3.08 6.72 3.73
CA ARG A 358 2.06 6.22 2.80
C ARG A 358 2.51 6.21 1.33
N ASP A 359 3.62 6.87 1.03
CA ASP A 359 4.17 6.95 -0.32
C ASP A 359 5.24 5.85 -0.60
N ASP A 360 5.69 5.12 0.43
CA ASP A 360 6.64 4.00 0.28
C ASP A 360 5.91 2.64 0.27
N ALA A 361 6.26 1.77 -0.68
CA ALA A 361 5.62 0.46 -0.86
C ALA A 361 5.81 -0.50 0.32
N ILE A 362 6.83 -0.29 1.16
CA ILE A 362 7.05 -1.10 2.35
C ILE A 362 5.96 -0.84 3.39
N THR A 363 5.53 0.42 3.53
CA THR A 363 4.69 0.89 4.64
C THR A 363 3.29 1.37 4.22
N SER A 364 3.03 1.51 2.92
CA SER A 364 1.80 2.13 2.38
C SER A 364 0.51 1.41 2.77
N SER A 365 0.54 0.08 2.89
CA SER A 365 -0.62 -0.75 3.24
C SER A 365 -0.72 -1.06 4.75
N LEU A 366 0.31 -0.74 5.52
CA LEU A 366 0.41 -1.11 6.92
C LEU A 366 -0.49 -0.22 7.80
N GLN A 367 -1.09 -0.81 8.83
CA GLN A 367 -1.98 -0.10 9.75
C GLN A 367 -1.27 0.31 11.03
N ARG A 368 -0.47 -0.61 11.58
CA ARG A 368 0.27 -0.39 12.81
C ARG A 368 1.56 -1.21 12.84
N ILE A 369 2.65 -0.59 13.30
CA ILE A 369 3.89 -1.27 13.67
C ILE A 369 4.18 -0.97 15.13
N ASN A 370 4.58 -1.99 15.88
CA ASN A 370 4.99 -1.82 17.26
C ASN A 370 6.52 -1.88 17.39
N VAL A 371 7.11 -0.96 18.13
CA VAL A 371 8.55 -0.91 18.42
C VAL A 371 8.77 -0.80 19.93
N SER A 372 9.92 -1.23 20.43
CA SER A 372 10.28 -1.11 21.85
C SER A 372 11.66 -0.51 21.99
N THR A 373 11.81 0.45 22.90
CA THR A 373 13.12 1.06 23.23
C THR A 373 13.86 1.58 21.98
N ALA A 374 13.11 2.05 20.99
CA ALA A 374 13.64 2.40 19.68
C ALA A 374 14.57 3.64 19.72
N GLY A 375 15.64 3.59 18.93
CA GLY A 375 16.49 4.74 18.64
C GLY A 375 15.91 5.62 17.51
N HIS A 376 16.76 6.51 16.99
CA HIS A 376 16.42 7.33 15.82
C HIS A 376 17.62 7.57 14.92
N PHE A 377 17.33 7.84 13.65
CA PHE A 377 18.30 8.28 12.66
C PHE A 377 18.10 9.73 12.28
N ASP A 378 19.21 10.38 11.95
CA ASP A 378 19.25 11.68 11.32
C ASP A 378 20.24 11.68 10.16
N LEU A 379 20.13 12.67 9.28
CA LEU A 379 21.07 12.88 8.19
C LEU A 379 22.17 13.85 8.64
N LEU A 380 23.44 13.50 8.38
CA LEU A 380 24.56 14.40 8.63
C LEU A 380 24.45 15.65 7.72
N PRO A 381 24.85 16.85 8.19
CA PRO A 381 24.67 18.10 7.44
C PRO A 381 25.32 18.13 6.04
N ASN A 382 26.37 17.33 5.83
CA ASN A 382 27.13 17.26 4.58
C ASN A 382 26.89 15.96 3.80
N ALA A 383 25.81 15.23 4.09
CA ALA A 383 25.51 13.98 3.42
C ALA A 383 25.14 14.19 1.95
N ASN A 384 25.66 13.33 1.08
CA ASN A 384 25.26 13.25 -0.34
C ASN A 384 24.10 12.27 -0.57
N THR A 385 23.64 11.64 0.50
CA THR A 385 22.52 10.70 0.55
C THR A 385 21.25 11.42 1.00
N ARG A 386 20.11 10.76 0.80
CA ARG A 386 18.80 11.22 1.25
C ARG A 386 18.23 10.18 2.19
N LEU A 387 17.80 10.63 3.35
CA LEU A 387 17.10 9.81 4.33
C LEU A 387 15.59 10.01 4.12
N ILE A 388 14.92 8.97 3.62
CA ILE A 388 13.48 8.95 3.38
C ILE A 388 12.85 8.17 4.53
N PRO A 389 12.11 8.81 5.44
CA PRO A 389 11.51 8.10 6.57
C PRO A 389 10.50 7.04 6.10
N LEU A 390 10.54 5.87 6.70
CA LEU A 390 9.53 4.80 6.55
C LEU A 390 8.56 4.82 7.73
N MET A 391 9.09 5.03 8.94
CA MET A 391 8.29 5.24 10.15
C MET A 391 8.97 6.26 11.08
N GLN A 392 8.17 7.07 11.75
CA GLN A 392 8.64 8.14 12.65
C GLN A 392 7.78 8.21 13.92
N SER A 393 8.31 8.82 14.98
CA SER A 393 7.50 9.19 16.15
C SER A 393 6.47 10.27 15.81
N SER A 394 5.55 10.55 16.73
CA SER A 394 4.71 11.76 16.71
C SER A 394 5.50 13.01 17.12
N SER A 395 4.87 14.18 17.03
CA SER A 395 5.44 15.44 17.51
C SER A 395 5.39 15.60 19.04
N ASP A 396 4.70 14.71 19.76
CA ASP A 396 4.71 14.66 21.24
C ASP A 396 5.90 13.85 21.75
N ALA A 397 6.88 13.49 20.91
CA ALA A 397 8.03 12.68 21.28
C ALA A 397 9.18 13.47 21.92
N GLU A 398 9.97 12.75 22.73
CA GLU A 398 11.20 13.21 23.38
C GLU A 398 12.27 12.12 23.24
N VAL A 399 13.54 12.52 23.14
CA VAL A 399 14.67 11.60 23.22
C VAL A 399 15.31 11.68 24.61
N VAL A 400 15.51 10.52 25.24
CA VAL A 400 16.13 10.40 26.57
C VAL A 400 17.35 9.48 26.54
N PRO A 401 18.26 9.57 27.53
CA PRO A 401 19.35 8.60 27.66
C PRO A 401 18.82 7.17 27.87
N THR A 402 19.43 6.19 27.19
CA THR A 402 19.06 4.77 27.30
C THR A 402 19.01 4.28 28.76
N GLN A 403 20.00 4.70 29.57
CA GLN A 403 20.10 4.36 30.99
C GLN A 403 18.83 4.71 31.79
N ARG A 404 18.17 5.82 31.45
CA ARG A 404 16.92 6.24 32.10
C ARG A 404 15.78 5.25 31.85
N VAL A 405 15.73 4.64 30.66
CA VAL A 405 14.73 3.63 30.31
C VAL A 405 14.98 2.33 31.05
N ILE A 406 16.24 1.91 31.15
CA ILE A 406 16.65 0.72 31.91
C ILE A 406 16.28 0.86 33.40
N GLU A 407 16.57 2.01 34.01
CA GLU A 407 16.24 2.30 35.42
C GLU A 407 14.73 2.32 35.67
N ALA A 408 13.93 2.70 34.67
CA ALA A 408 12.48 2.75 34.74
C ALA A 408 11.78 1.40 34.47
N ALA A 409 12.51 0.31 34.22
CA ALA A 409 11.92 -0.99 33.87
C ALA A 409 10.86 -1.50 34.88
N SER A 410 11.06 -1.21 36.17
CA SER A 410 10.10 -1.59 37.23
C SER A 410 8.91 -0.63 37.38
N ASN A 411 9.03 0.60 36.87
CA ASN A 411 7.97 1.61 36.90
C ASN A 411 8.06 2.54 35.66
N PRO A 412 7.53 2.11 34.51
CA PRO A 412 7.64 2.86 33.25
C PRO A 412 6.97 4.23 33.27
N SER A 413 6.00 4.45 34.17
CA SER A 413 5.32 5.74 34.32
C SER A 413 6.28 6.87 34.73
N SER A 414 7.39 6.54 35.41
CA SER A 414 8.44 7.51 35.79
C SER A 414 9.17 8.12 34.58
N LEU A 415 9.06 7.51 33.40
CA LEU A 415 9.58 8.10 32.16
C LEU A 415 8.87 9.39 31.77
N LEU A 416 7.66 9.62 32.29
CA LEU A 416 6.91 10.85 32.06
C LEU A 416 7.32 11.99 33.02
N ASP A 417 8.17 11.71 34.02
CA ASP A 417 8.62 12.73 34.97
C ASP A 417 9.52 13.75 34.29
N GLY A 418 9.09 15.01 34.20
CA GLY A 418 9.84 16.04 33.50
C GLY A 418 9.87 15.85 31.97
N TYR A 419 8.91 15.13 31.41
CA TYR A 419 8.77 14.92 29.96
C TYR A 419 8.60 16.23 29.20
N GLN A 420 9.43 16.46 28.18
CA GLN A 420 9.47 17.68 27.38
C GLN A 420 9.48 17.35 25.88
N PRO A 421 8.31 17.33 25.22
CA PRO A 421 8.25 17.08 23.79
C PRO A 421 8.93 18.22 23.02
N GLN A 422 9.74 17.87 22.03
CA GLN A 422 10.51 18.84 21.24
C GLN A 422 9.74 19.36 20.01
N GLY A 423 8.52 18.87 19.77
CA GLY A 423 7.69 19.28 18.64
C GLY A 423 8.22 18.80 17.28
N GLN A 424 9.13 17.82 17.28
CA GLN A 424 9.72 17.21 16.09
C GLN A 424 9.42 15.71 16.04
N ASN A 425 9.41 15.15 14.83
CA ASN A 425 9.29 13.71 14.61
C ASN A 425 10.69 13.10 14.52
N TYR A 426 10.93 11.99 15.21
CA TYR A 426 12.19 11.25 15.17
C TYR A 426 12.06 10.04 14.23
N VAL A 427 13.04 9.85 13.35
CA VAL A 427 12.97 8.78 12.34
C VAL A 427 13.45 7.45 12.92
N ILE A 428 12.52 6.53 13.13
CA ILE A 428 12.80 5.20 13.71
C ILE A 428 13.25 4.21 12.63
N ALA A 429 12.67 4.30 11.42
CA ALA A 429 13.19 3.58 10.26
C ALA A 429 13.18 4.44 9.01
N ALA A 430 14.17 4.23 8.14
CA ALA A 430 14.35 5.01 6.94
C ALA A 430 14.90 4.18 5.79
N ARG A 431 14.59 4.63 4.57
CA ARG A 431 15.28 4.26 3.35
C ARG A 431 16.35 5.32 3.06
N LEU A 432 17.60 4.91 3.11
CA LEU A 432 18.73 5.74 2.73
C LEU A 432 18.99 5.57 1.23
N ARG A 433 18.91 6.64 0.44
CA ARG A 433 19.15 6.62 -1.01
C ARG A 433 20.27 7.56 -1.41
N GLY A 434 21.13 7.11 -2.31
CA GLY A 434 22.09 7.98 -2.97
C GLY A 434 23.34 7.25 -3.41
N PRO A 435 24.30 7.96 -4.01
CA PRO A 435 25.63 7.41 -4.17
C PRO A 435 26.26 7.24 -2.79
N PHE A 436 26.59 6.01 -2.42
CA PHE A 436 27.43 5.70 -1.29
C PHE A 436 28.89 5.81 -1.70
N VAL A 437 29.72 6.32 -0.82
CA VAL A 437 31.18 6.31 -0.92
C VAL A 437 31.68 5.20 0.00
N SER A 438 32.70 4.46 -0.44
CA SER A 438 33.26 3.39 0.40
C SER A 438 33.81 3.96 1.69
N ALA A 439 33.44 3.34 2.81
CA ALA A 439 33.96 3.67 4.12
C ALA A 439 35.42 3.23 4.33
N PHE A 440 36.02 2.54 3.35
CA PHE A 440 37.32 1.90 3.44
C PHE A 440 38.31 2.37 2.36
N PRO A 441 38.69 3.65 2.36
CA PRO A 441 39.63 4.19 1.37
C PRO A 441 41.02 3.54 1.44
N GLU A 442 41.41 3.00 2.60
CA GLU A 442 42.67 2.25 2.74
C GLU A 442 42.70 0.98 1.88
N PHE A 443 41.54 0.43 1.51
CA PHE A 443 41.44 -0.73 0.66
C PHE A 443 41.33 -0.40 -0.83
N ALA A 444 41.43 0.88 -1.24
CA ALA A 444 41.28 1.31 -2.63
C ALA A 444 42.23 0.64 -3.64
N ARG A 445 43.36 0.09 -3.18
CA ARG A 445 44.33 -0.64 -4.02
C ARG A 445 44.01 -2.12 -4.20
N HIS A 446 43.00 -2.66 -3.51
CA HIS A 446 42.60 -4.06 -3.64
C HIS A 446 41.90 -4.28 -4.97
N ALA A 447 42.21 -5.39 -5.63
CA ALA A 447 41.56 -5.77 -6.87
C ALA A 447 40.05 -5.98 -6.64
N GLY A 448 39.22 -5.30 -7.43
CA GLY A 448 37.76 -5.39 -7.32
C GLY A 448 37.13 -4.43 -6.30
N HIS A 449 37.91 -3.57 -5.64
CA HIS A 449 37.36 -2.52 -4.78
C HIS A 449 36.51 -1.52 -5.58
N LEU A 450 35.33 -1.22 -5.06
CA LEU A 450 34.45 -0.16 -5.52
C LEU A 450 34.57 1.02 -4.55
N SER A 451 34.85 2.21 -5.08
CA SER A 451 34.94 3.43 -4.26
C SER A 451 33.61 4.18 -4.15
N THR A 452 32.68 3.92 -5.06
CA THR A 452 31.34 4.51 -5.03
C THR A 452 30.30 3.57 -5.65
N SER A 453 29.06 3.69 -5.21
CA SER A 453 27.92 2.93 -5.74
C SER A 453 27.29 3.61 -6.95
N ALA A 454 26.34 2.92 -7.56
CA ALA A 454 25.37 3.58 -8.43
C ALA A 454 24.58 4.66 -7.66
N SER A 455 24.12 5.70 -8.36
CA SER A 455 23.42 6.83 -7.74
C SER A 455 22.07 6.48 -7.12
N ASN A 456 21.49 5.34 -7.49
CA ASN A 456 20.22 4.82 -6.99
C ASN A 456 20.40 3.67 -5.98
N ALA A 457 21.61 3.48 -5.44
CA ALA A 457 21.81 2.51 -4.37
C ALA A 457 20.97 2.88 -3.14
N GLU A 458 20.51 1.87 -2.42
CA GLU A 458 19.67 2.05 -1.26
C GLU A 458 19.96 1.04 -0.15
N VAL A 459 19.79 1.49 1.08
CA VAL A 459 19.92 0.71 2.31
C VAL A 459 18.70 1.03 3.19
N ILE A 460 18.12 0.01 3.82
CA ILE A 460 17.06 0.20 4.82
C ILE A 460 17.71 0.21 6.20
N LEU A 461 17.34 1.18 7.01
CA LEU A 461 17.84 1.36 8.38
C LEU A 461 16.66 1.28 9.34
N VAL A 462 16.79 0.51 10.40
CA VAL A 462 15.79 0.34 11.44
C VAL A 462 16.46 0.42 12.80
N ALA A 463 15.98 1.34 13.64
CA ALA A 463 16.58 1.69 14.94
C ALA A 463 15.98 0.90 16.10
N ASP A 464 15.49 -0.31 15.83
CA ASP A 464 14.93 -1.22 16.82
C ASP A 464 15.10 -2.65 16.29
N THR A 465 15.59 -3.56 17.13
CA THR A 465 15.70 -4.99 16.82
C THR A 465 14.53 -5.77 17.43
N ASP A 466 13.92 -5.23 18.47
CA ASP A 466 12.83 -5.87 19.20
C ASP A 466 11.53 -5.91 18.38
N LEU A 467 11.33 -5.04 17.38
CA LEU A 467 10.20 -5.15 16.43
C LEU A 467 10.13 -6.51 15.71
N LEU A 468 11.23 -7.27 15.65
CA LEU A 468 11.28 -8.61 15.06
C LEU A 468 10.68 -9.69 15.98
N THR A 469 10.48 -9.37 17.26
CA THR A 469 10.15 -10.32 18.31
C THR A 469 8.65 -10.59 18.36
N ASP A 470 8.26 -11.83 18.65
CA ASP A 470 6.86 -12.26 18.65
C ASP A 470 6.00 -11.43 19.62
N ARG A 471 6.55 -11.00 20.76
CA ARG A 471 5.81 -10.26 21.82
C ARG A 471 5.17 -8.95 21.35
N LEU A 472 5.73 -8.32 20.31
CA LEU A 472 5.25 -7.02 19.85
C LEU A 472 4.14 -7.11 18.81
N TRP A 473 3.86 -8.28 18.24
CA TRP A 473 2.90 -8.36 17.15
C TRP A 473 2.17 -9.71 16.98
N VAL A 474 2.60 -10.77 17.65
CA VAL A 474 1.96 -12.09 17.62
C VAL A 474 1.48 -12.47 19.01
N GLU A 475 0.23 -12.89 19.09
CA GLU A 475 -0.32 -13.57 20.27
C GLU A 475 -0.74 -14.99 19.88
N THR A 476 -0.54 -15.96 20.77
CA THR A 476 -1.01 -17.33 20.54
C THR A 476 -2.38 -17.52 21.21
N GLN A 477 -3.41 -17.70 20.39
CA GLN A 477 -4.76 -17.99 20.88
C GLN A 477 -5.04 -19.50 20.76
N SER A 478 -5.74 -20.08 21.74
CA SER A 478 -6.16 -21.49 21.66
C SER A 478 -7.46 -21.59 20.87
N PHE A 479 -7.41 -22.26 19.72
CA PHE A 479 -8.60 -22.58 18.92
C PHE A 479 -8.75 -24.10 18.83
N LEU A 480 -9.87 -24.64 19.32
CA LEU A 480 -10.12 -26.09 19.41
C LEU A 480 -8.99 -26.87 20.13
N GLY A 481 -8.30 -26.23 21.08
CA GLY A 481 -7.18 -26.82 21.81
C GLY A 481 -5.86 -26.84 21.05
N GLN A 482 -5.79 -26.25 19.85
CA GLN A 482 -4.57 -26.04 19.08
C GLN A 482 -4.12 -24.57 19.21
N PRO A 483 -2.83 -24.30 19.44
CA PRO A 483 -2.29 -22.94 19.43
C PRO A 483 -2.33 -22.38 18.01
N MET A 484 -3.06 -21.28 17.80
CA MET A 484 -3.11 -20.55 16.55
C MET A 484 -2.50 -19.16 16.76
N PRO A 485 -1.40 -18.81 16.07
CA PRO A 485 -0.83 -17.48 16.12
C PRO A 485 -1.78 -16.49 15.43
N SER A 486 -2.08 -15.39 16.11
CA SER A 486 -2.84 -14.26 15.59
C SER A 486 -1.98 -13.01 15.65
N ALA A 487 -1.87 -12.30 14.52
CA ALA A 487 -1.12 -11.05 14.45
C ALA A 487 -2.01 -9.88 14.83
N PHE A 488 -1.59 -9.08 15.82
CA PHE A 488 -2.29 -7.87 16.25
C PHE A 488 -1.60 -6.57 15.79
N ALA A 489 -0.42 -6.69 15.18
CA ALA A 489 0.30 -5.61 14.51
C ALA A 489 1.01 -6.12 13.24
N ASN A 490 1.39 -5.21 12.36
CA ASN A 490 1.92 -5.52 11.02
C ASN A 490 3.45 -5.64 10.97
N ASN A 491 4.13 -5.99 12.08
CA ASN A 491 5.59 -6.08 12.08
C ASN A 491 6.12 -7.16 11.12
N GLY A 492 5.50 -8.35 11.10
CA GLY A 492 5.86 -9.39 10.13
C GLY A 492 5.63 -8.96 8.67
N ASP A 493 4.56 -8.20 8.42
CA ASP A 493 4.26 -7.63 7.11
C ASP A 493 5.31 -6.58 6.71
N PHE A 494 5.72 -5.72 7.64
CA PHE A 494 6.80 -4.75 7.41
C PHE A 494 8.10 -5.42 6.94
N ILE A 495 8.52 -6.47 7.64
CA ILE A 495 9.76 -7.18 7.30
C ILE A 495 9.64 -7.93 5.97
N SER A 496 8.52 -8.62 5.75
CA SER A 496 8.31 -9.34 4.49
C SER A 496 8.18 -8.38 3.30
N ASN A 497 7.48 -7.26 3.44
CA ASN A 497 7.42 -6.20 2.43
C ASN A 497 8.79 -5.58 2.15
N MET A 498 9.60 -5.36 3.20
CA MET A 498 10.96 -4.83 3.06
C MET A 498 11.85 -5.80 2.28
N VAL A 499 11.91 -7.06 2.68
CA VAL A 499 12.73 -8.08 1.99
C VAL A 499 12.24 -8.30 0.57
N ASP A 500 10.93 -8.33 0.37
CA ASP A 500 10.36 -8.45 -0.97
C ASP A 500 10.69 -7.25 -1.86
N ASN A 501 10.56 -6.03 -1.33
CA ASN A 501 10.90 -4.80 -2.05
C ASN A 501 12.38 -4.77 -2.45
N LEU A 502 13.27 -5.23 -1.57
CA LEU A 502 14.72 -5.29 -1.82
C LEU A 502 15.14 -6.48 -2.69
N SER A 503 14.41 -7.61 -2.66
CA SER A 503 14.69 -8.78 -3.51
C SER A 503 14.05 -8.68 -4.89
N GLY A 504 13.14 -7.72 -5.08
CA GLY A 504 12.56 -7.41 -6.38
C GLY A 504 13.64 -7.05 -7.39
N SER A 505 13.51 -7.54 -8.63
CA SER A 505 14.42 -7.18 -9.71
C SER A 505 14.46 -5.64 -9.89
N SER A 506 15.57 -5.10 -10.42
CA SER A 506 15.69 -3.68 -10.77
C SER A 506 14.53 -3.17 -11.64
N ALA A 507 13.88 -4.08 -12.38
CA ALA A 507 12.65 -3.81 -13.11
C ALA A 507 11.49 -3.42 -12.18
N LEU A 508 11.25 -4.13 -11.07
CA LEU A 508 10.23 -3.78 -10.07
C LEU A 508 10.52 -2.44 -9.39
N LEU A 509 11.79 -2.17 -9.05
CA LEU A 509 12.22 -0.88 -8.48
C LEU A 509 11.93 0.30 -9.44
N SER A 510 12.02 0.08 -10.76
CA SER A 510 11.74 1.12 -11.76
C SER A 510 10.25 1.47 -11.90
N ILE A 511 9.35 0.56 -11.53
CA ILE A 511 7.89 0.80 -11.51
C ILE A 511 7.56 1.81 -10.40
N HIS A 512 8.22 1.68 -9.25
CA HIS A 512 8.00 2.53 -8.08
C HIS A 512 8.41 4.00 -8.29
N GLY A 513 9.42 4.26 -9.14
CA GLY A 513 9.87 5.62 -9.46
C GLY A 513 8.85 6.52 -10.16
N ARG A 514 7.66 6.00 -10.47
CA ARG A 514 6.54 6.72 -11.09
C ARG A 514 5.43 7.14 -10.12
N SER A 515 5.55 6.92 -8.81
CA SER A 515 4.45 7.17 -7.87
C SER A 515 3.75 8.51 -8.12
N SER A 516 2.53 8.41 -8.63
CA SER A 516 1.69 9.53 -9.00
C SER A 516 1.31 10.26 -7.72
N SER A 517 1.72 11.52 -7.61
CA SER A 517 1.19 12.45 -6.61
C SER A 517 -0.34 12.37 -6.66
N GLN A 518 -0.97 11.87 -5.60
CA GLN A 518 -2.43 11.95 -5.47
C GLN A 518 -2.79 13.44 -5.60
N ARG A 519 -3.38 13.81 -6.75
CA ARG A 519 -3.94 15.14 -6.96
C ARG A 519 -5.43 15.02 -6.74
N PRO A 520 -5.91 15.07 -5.48
CA PRO A 520 -7.32 15.09 -5.24
C PRO A 520 -7.92 16.32 -5.93
N PHE A 521 -9.20 16.26 -6.28
CA PHE A 521 -9.94 17.42 -6.75
C PHE A 521 -10.06 18.44 -5.62
N THR A 522 -9.01 19.25 -5.41
CA THR A 522 -8.89 20.19 -4.29
C THR A 522 -10.03 21.18 -4.25
N ARG A 523 -10.58 21.56 -5.41
CA ARG A 523 -11.81 22.35 -5.54
C ARG A 523 -13.04 21.63 -4.97
N VAL A 524 -13.22 20.35 -5.29
CA VAL A 524 -14.35 19.54 -4.80
C VAL A 524 -14.20 19.29 -3.30
N LEU A 525 -13.01 18.93 -2.83
CA LEU A 525 -12.73 18.78 -1.39
C LEU A 525 -12.94 20.08 -0.62
N ALA A 526 -12.55 21.22 -1.17
CA ALA A 526 -12.81 22.52 -0.57
C ALA A 526 -14.31 22.83 -0.49
N LEU A 527 -15.08 22.50 -1.53
CA LEU A 527 -16.54 22.63 -1.55
C LEU A 527 -17.20 21.71 -0.51
N GLN A 528 -16.78 20.44 -0.41
CA GLN A 528 -17.25 19.51 0.62
C GLN A 528 -16.96 20.03 2.03
N ARG A 529 -15.74 20.48 2.33
CA ARG A 529 -15.40 21.05 3.65
C ARG A 529 -16.19 22.30 4.00
N VAL A 530 -16.58 23.11 3.00
CA VAL A 530 -17.45 24.27 3.20
C VAL A 530 -18.88 23.81 3.44
N ALA A 531 -19.36 22.82 2.68
CA ALA A 531 -20.66 22.20 2.84
C ALA A 531 -20.84 21.55 4.22
N ASP A 532 -19.86 20.74 4.66
CA ASP A 532 -19.87 20.06 5.95
C ASP A 532 -19.91 21.06 7.11
N ARG A 533 -19.14 22.15 7.03
CA ARG A 533 -19.17 23.21 8.05
C ARG A 533 -20.52 23.92 8.12
N LYS A 534 -21.11 24.25 6.96
CA LYS A 534 -22.46 24.85 6.90
C LYS A 534 -23.52 23.89 7.43
N PHE A 535 -23.41 22.61 7.09
CA PHE A 535 -24.31 21.56 7.56
C PHE A 535 -24.22 21.38 9.07
N LEU A 536 -23.01 21.26 9.62
CA LEU A 536 -22.78 21.15 11.06
C LEU A 536 -23.32 22.36 11.82
N GLN A 537 -23.06 23.58 11.34
CA GLN A 537 -23.61 24.80 11.94
C GLN A 537 -25.14 24.78 11.92
N LYS A 538 -25.76 24.47 10.78
CA LYS A 538 -27.22 24.49 10.66
C LYS A 538 -27.89 23.38 11.45
N LYS A 539 -27.28 22.19 11.48
CA LYS A 539 -27.70 21.07 12.33
C LYS A 539 -27.71 21.48 13.79
N GLN A 540 -26.63 22.11 14.27
CA GLN A 540 -26.53 22.52 15.66
C GLN A 540 -27.50 23.64 16.03
N GLU A 541 -27.76 24.59 15.12
CA GLU A 541 -28.81 25.59 15.27
C GLU A 541 -30.20 24.96 15.43
N LEU A 542 -30.53 23.99 14.57
CA LEU A 542 -31.82 23.28 14.59
C LEU A 542 -31.96 22.33 15.79
N GLU A 543 -30.87 21.70 16.24
CA GLU A 543 -30.85 20.89 17.47
C GLU A 543 -31.06 21.75 18.72
N ASN A 544 -30.46 22.94 18.77
CA ASN A 544 -30.70 23.90 19.86
C ASN A 544 -32.15 24.39 19.85
N GLU A 545 -32.71 24.71 18.69
CA GLU A 545 -34.11 25.12 18.58
C GLU A 545 -35.07 24.01 19.04
N LEU A 546 -34.76 22.75 18.73
CA LEU A 546 -35.53 21.60 19.18
C LEU A 546 -35.41 21.40 20.71
N ALA A 547 -34.23 21.62 21.28
CA ALA A 547 -34.02 21.58 22.73
C ALA A 547 -34.82 22.67 23.46
N ASP A 548 -34.79 23.92 22.98
CA ASP A 548 -35.56 25.04 23.53
C ASP A 548 -37.07 24.77 23.47
N THR A 549 -37.55 24.19 22.37
CA THR A 549 -38.96 23.86 22.19
C THR A 549 -39.39 22.73 23.14
N LYS A 550 -38.50 21.78 23.43
CA LYS A 550 -38.75 20.68 24.38
C LYS A 550 -38.76 21.16 25.82
N GLU A 551 -37.86 22.08 26.18
CA GLU A 551 -37.82 22.69 27.53
C GLU A 551 -39.12 23.46 27.81
N ARG A 552 -39.62 24.24 26.86
CA ARG A 552 -40.94 24.91 26.97
C ARG A 552 -42.09 23.93 27.13
N LEU A 553 -42.02 22.76 26.50
CA LEU A 553 -43.03 21.71 26.64
C LEU A 553 -43.01 21.09 28.06
N ASP A 554 -41.81 20.88 28.60
CA ASP A 554 -41.62 20.32 29.94
C ASP A 554 -42.03 21.32 31.04
N GLU A 555 -41.82 22.63 30.84
CA GLU A 555 -42.33 23.69 31.72
C GLU A 555 -43.87 23.76 31.77
N LEU A 556 -44.54 23.33 30.70
CA LEU A 556 -46.00 23.30 30.59
C LEU A 556 -46.62 22.00 31.14
N GLN A 557 -45.81 21.04 31.61
CA GLN A 557 -46.31 19.89 32.36
C GLN A 557 -46.51 20.27 33.84
N PRO A 558 -47.74 20.16 34.39
CA PRO A 558 -47.95 20.41 35.81
C PRO A 558 -47.22 19.34 36.64
N ALA A 559 -46.56 19.78 37.71
CA ALA A 559 -45.99 18.88 38.71
C ALA A 559 -47.04 17.85 39.14
N LYS A 560 -46.68 16.56 39.05
CA LYS A 560 -47.51 15.41 39.44
C LYS A 560 -48.19 15.68 40.80
N GLY A 561 -49.49 16.02 40.80
CA GLY A 561 -50.20 16.21 42.07
C GLY A 561 -51.61 16.79 42.09
N ALA A 562 -52.10 17.51 41.06
CA ALA A 562 -53.44 18.14 41.15
C ALA A 562 -54.37 17.70 40.02
N ARG A 563 -55.46 17.02 40.39
CA ARG A 563 -56.61 16.75 39.53
C ARG A 563 -57.33 18.07 39.26
N ASP A 564 -57.22 18.60 38.04
CA ASP A 564 -58.19 19.53 37.49
C ASP A 564 -58.46 19.19 36.02
N THR A 565 -59.74 18.98 35.70
CA THR A 565 -60.23 18.50 34.39
C THR A 565 -60.53 19.62 33.39
N SER A 566 -60.00 20.83 33.58
CA SER A 566 -60.31 22.01 32.74
C SER A 566 -59.17 22.52 31.84
N THR A 567 -57.95 21.95 31.88
CA THR A 567 -56.76 22.44 31.14
C THR A 567 -56.37 21.63 29.88
N ASN A 568 -57.23 20.73 29.41
CA ASN A 568 -56.88 19.72 28.38
C ASN A 568 -56.90 20.24 26.92
N ALA A 569 -57.39 21.46 26.65
CA ALA A 569 -57.48 22.01 25.30
C ALA A 569 -56.22 22.80 24.90
N GLU A 570 -55.70 23.65 25.79
CA GLU A 570 -54.46 24.41 25.55
C GLU A 570 -53.24 23.48 25.45
N GLN A 571 -53.12 22.48 26.32
CA GLN A 571 -52.05 21.47 26.24
C GLN A 571 -52.04 20.68 24.92
N LYS A 572 -53.22 20.31 24.40
CA LYS A 572 -53.30 19.60 23.11
C LYS A 572 -52.83 20.47 21.95
N GLN A 573 -53.16 21.76 22.00
CA GLN A 573 -52.78 22.71 20.96
C GLN A 573 -51.26 22.97 20.96
N GLU A 574 -50.63 23.03 22.13
CA GLU A 574 -49.17 23.17 22.25
C GLU A 574 -48.41 21.93 21.76
N ILE A 575 -48.89 20.72 22.09
CA ILE A 575 -48.31 19.46 21.63
C ILE A 575 -48.42 19.34 20.10
N GLU A 576 -49.54 19.77 19.52
CA GLU A 576 -49.74 19.76 18.07
C GLU A 576 -48.79 20.75 17.36
N GLN A 577 -48.56 21.93 17.94
CA GLN A 577 -47.56 22.88 17.45
C GLN A 577 -46.12 22.34 17.55
N PHE A 578 -45.78 21.63 18.64
CA PHE A 578 -44.49 20.97 18.78
C PHE A 578 -44.25 19.92 17.67
N LEU A 579 -45.22 19.03 17.44
CA LEU A 579 -45.13 18.01 16.40
C LEU A 579 -44.99 18.62 15.00
N GLN A 580 -45.69 19.73 14.73
CA GLN A 580 -45.54 20.47 13.47
C GLN A 580 -44.15 21.09 13.33
N ARG A 581 -43.57 21.64 14.40
CA ARG A 581 -42.22 22.22 14.37
C ARG A 581 -41.14 21.15 14.21
N GLU A 582 -41.27 20.00 14.87
CA GLU A 582 -40.36 18.86 14.72
C GLU A 582 -40.34 18.33 13.26
N LEU A 583 -41.51 18.23 12.64
CA LEU A 583 -41.63 17.86 11.22
C LEU A 583 -41.01 18.92 10.29
N ALA A 584 -41.19 20.21 10.60
CA ALA A 584 -40.59 21.29 9.84
C ALA A 584 -39.06 21.28 9.93
N ILE A 585 -38.50 21.11 11.13
CA ILE A 585 -37.05 21.00 11.36
C ILE A 585 -36.48 19.78 10.62
N SER A 586 -37.16 18.63 10.69
CA SER A 586 -36.77 17.42 9.96
C SER A 586 -36.77 17.62 8.43
N LYS A 587 -37.69 18.44 7.92
CA LYS A 587 -37.74 18.80 6.50
C LYS A 587 -36.61 19.77 6.14
N GLU A 588 -36.38 20.80 6.94
CA GLU A 588 -35.29 21.76 6.75
C GLU A 588 -33.91 21.06 6.72
N LEU A 589 -33.67 20.07 7.59
CA LEU A 589 -32.45 19.25 7.57
C LEU A 589 -32.25 18.52 6.22
N ARG A 590 -33.32 17.94 5.66
CA ARG A 590 -33.28 17.24 4.36
C ARG A 590 -33.06 18.21 3.21
N ASP A 591 -33.71 19.36 3.25
CA ASP A 591 -33.59 20.40 2.22
C ASP A 591 -32.16 20.98 2.19
N VAL A 592 -31.57 21.24 3.36
CA VAL A 592 -30.16 21.67 3.48
C VAL A 592 -29.22 20.61 2.89
N GLN A 593 -29.43 19.33 3.20
CA GLN A 593 -28.62 18.24 2.66
C GLN A 593 -28.75 18.14 1.12
N HIS A 594 -29.96 18.31 0.58
CA HIS A 594 -30.19 18.34 -0.87
C HIS A 594 -29.52 19.53 -1.56
N GLN A 595 -29.60 20.72 -0.97
CA GLN A 595 -29.06 21.94 -1.57
C GLN A 595 -27.53 21.92 -1.61
N LEU A 596 -26.87 21.30 -0.63
CA LEU A 596 -25.41 21.11 -0.60
C LEU A 596 -24.92 20.15 -1.69
N ASN A 597 -25.69 19.09 -2.00
CA ASN A 597 -25.35 18.18 -3.10
C ASN A 597 -25.51 18.84 -4.48
N ALA A 598 -26.47 19.76 -4.63
CA ALA A 598 -26.74 20.44 -5.90
C ALA A 598 -25.56 21.29 -6.43
N GLU A 599 -24.77 21.90 -5.54
CA GLU A 599 -23.58 22.66 -5.94
C GLU A 599 -22.46 21.75 -6.48
N ILE A 600 -22.30 20.56 -5.89
CA ILE A 600 -21.35 19.54 -6.35
C ILE A 600 -21.80 18.97 -7.70
N ASP A 601 -23.10 18.70 -7.85
CA ASP A 601 -23.69 18.20 -9.09
C ASP A 601 -23.59 19.20 -10.24
N ALA A 602 -23.76 20.50 -9.97
CA ALA A 602 -23.62 21.56 -10.98
C ALA A 602 -22.20 21.62 -11.56
N LEU A 603 -21.17 21.57 -10.70
CA LEU A 603 -19.77 21.52 -11.12
C LEU A 603 -19.49 20.25 -11.93
N GLY A 604 -20.02 19.11 -11.47
CA GLY A 604 -19.93 17.83 -12.19
C GLY A 604 -20.58 17.88 -13.57
N THR A 605 -21.75 18.50 -13.70
CA THR A 605 -22.46 18.66 -14.98
C THR A 605 -21.71 19.59 -15.93
N GLU A 606 -21.15 20.71 -15.44
CA GLU A 606 -20.34 21.61 -16.27
C GLU A 606 -19.12 20.89 -16.85
N LEU A 607 -18.39 20.14 -16.03
CA LEU A 607 -17.25 19.33 -16.47
C LEU A 607 -17.65 18.23 -17.47
N LYS A 608 -18.79 17.56 -17.25
CA LYS A 608 -19.34 16.58 -18.19
C LYS A 608 -19.68 17.22 -19.53
N VAL A 609 -20.33 18.39 -19.55
CA VAL A 609 -20.67 19.10 -20.79
C VAL A 609 -19.42 19.50 -21.55
N ILE A 610 -18.40 20.02 -20.85
CA ILE A 610 -17.11 20.33 -21.46
C ILE A 610 -16.52 19.07 -22.11
N ASN A 611 -16.42 17.95 -21.40
CA ASN A 611 -15.80 16.74 -21.96
C ASN A 611 -16.61 16.09 -23.08
N ILE A 612 -17.94 16.02 -22.95
CA ILE A 612 -18.84 15.38 -23.92
C ILE A 612 -18.97 16.21 -25.20
N VAL A 613 -18.92 17.54 -25.13
CA VAL A 613 -19.13 18.42 -26.29
C VAL A 613 -17.82 18.90 -26.90
N LEU A 614 -16.87 19.34 -26.07
CA LEU A 614 -15.63 19.97 -26.54
C LEU A 614 -14.74 18.95 -27.27
N LEU A 615 -14.56 17.75 -26.70
CA LEU A 615 -13.62 16.76 -27.25
C LEU A 615 -14.07 16.24 -28.63
N PRO A 616 -15.34 15.83 -28.84
CA PRO A 616 -15.81 15.47 -30.19
C PRO A 616 -15.76 16.66 -31.16
N ALA A 617 -16.09 17.87 -30.72
CA ALA A 617 -16.00 19.07 -31.57
C ALA A 617 -14.57 19.35 -32.04
N LEU A 618 -13.58 19.17 -31.16
CA LEU A 618 -12.15 19.31 -31.47
C LEU A 618 -11.69 18.27 -32.49
N ILE A 619 -12.13 17.01 -32.34
CA ILE A 619 -11.82 15.91 -33.27
C ILE A 619 -12.42 16.21 -34.66
N VAL A 620 -13.67 16.65 -34.72
CA VAL A 620 -14.33 17.04 -35.98
C VAL A 620 -13.57 18.20 -36.63
N LEU A 621 -13.18 19.21 -35.85
CA LEU A 621 -12.46 20.38 -36.35
C LEU A 621 -11.08 20.00 -36.90
N LEU A 622 -10.32 19.15 -36.20
CA LEU A 622 -9.04 18.62 -36.67
C LEU A 622 -9.18 17.76 -37.94
N GLY A 623 -10.22 16.93 -38.01
CA GLY A 623 -10.55 16.14 -39.20
C GLY A 623 -10.85 17.02 -40.42
N LEU A 624 -11.63 18.09 -40.24
CA LEU A 624 -11.92 19.08 -41.28
C LEU A 624 -10.65 19.82 -41.73
N LEU A 625 -9.79 20.22 -40.79
CA LEU A 625 -8.53 20.90 -41.07
C LEU A 625 -7.56 20.01 -41.86
N TYR A 626 -7.48 18.73 -41.51
CA TYR A 626 -6.71 17.73 -42.23
C TYR A 626 -7.25 17.50 -43.65
N GLY A 627 -8.56 17.35 -43.81
CA GLY A 627 -9.23 17.21 -45.10
C GLY A 627 -9.02 18.44 -46.01
N TRP A 628 -9.08 19.64 -45.43
CA TRP A 628 -8.82 20.90 -46.15
C TRP A 628 -7.35 21.02 -46.60
N ARG A 629 -6.38 20.66 -45.74
CA ARG A 629 -4.96 20.62 -46.12
C ARG A 629 -4.70 19.61 -47.25
N ARG A 630 -5.31 18.43 -47.19
CA ARG A 630 -5.16 17.38 -48.22
C ARG A 630 -5.74 17.81 -49.57
N THR A 631 -6.92 18.41 -49.59
CA THR A 631 -7.53 18.92 -50.83
C THR A 631 -6.74 20.09 -51.44
N ARG A 632 -6.15 20.96 -50.61
CA ARG A 632 -5.23 22.02 -51.10
C ARG A 632 -3.96 21.46 -51.72
N ARG A 633 -3.37 20.41 -51.15
CA ARG A 633 -2.20 19.71 -51.72
C ARG A 633 -2.53 19.04 -53.06
N ASN A 634 -3.66 18.35 -53.16
CA ASN A 634 -4.08 17.69 -54.41
C ASN A 634 -4.44 18.68 -55.53
N ARG A 635 -4.90 19.90 -55.21
CA ARG A 635 -5.14 20.95 -56.21
C ARG A 635 -3.83 21.58 -56.73
N ARG A 636 -2.76 21.58 -55.94
CA ARG A 636 -1.43 22.05 -56.37
C ARG A 636 -0.64 21.03 -57.20
N GLN A 637 -1.10 19.79 -57.28
CA GLN A 637 -0.49 18.74 -58.13
C GLN A 637 -1.27 18.49 -59.44
N ARG A 638 -2.39 19.21 -59.65
CA ARG A 638 -3.27 19.07 -60.84
C ARG A 638 -3.41 20.37 -61.66
N GLY A 639 -2.68 21.42 -61.30
CA GLY A 639 -2.39 22.58 -62.14
C GLY A 639 -0.89 22.68 -62.27
#